data_AF-A0AAJ1JB66-F1
#
_entry.id   AF-A0AAJ1JB66-F1
#
_cell.length_a   1.000
_cell.length_b   1.000
_cell.length_c   1.000
_cell.angle_alpha   90.00
_cell.angle_beta   90.00
_cell.angle_gamma   90.00
#
_symmetry.space_group_name_H-M   'P 1'
#
loop_
_entity.id
_entity.type
_entity.pdbx_description
1 polymer ?
#
loop_
_entity_poly.entity_id
_entity_poly.type
_entity_poly.pdbx_seq_one_letter_code
_entity_poly.pdbx_strand_id
1 'polypeptide(L)'
;MSVSQNVMMGAAAAQRPSPPPGANRRPSPAQGDRTVPAPPRTEKSTSDKTLEFLQSETFENATLATSGTFAVATGAAVPFAVGLAAGAAGAAAGAYVGDKIGHAIAAGMGMSTVATEGENPAREGDAIAHQNKNAGLWGALGGILLGAVAAIAVAALVIATGGAALVVVAAAAAAGGFVGGACAGIGAAIGQYGSNTGTIVAGSPDVFFEGKPVARVGDRVACSDHPPGVIAEGAKTVFANGQGIARLGHRTTCDANINSAAGSISITQATDGKYPIMAESNKGLQWAVVIAGLLPLPRNKKGVTKSDKPKESTQKNSKKPKEEDCCGDPVDMATGDFLQQWPLLSLPGTLPLSLTRTYRSTADFAGLFGAKWADDWSQYLVRDGEATHFTDADGVVYTFHTPEEHVFSVNLHAGHYLLFGERSGNLYLFDRQAQLTLSFEHRDGKRRLLSAISDRHDNRITFHYDDLHDEGVFQLAQVTHSDGYRLLLDYDRHRLVTVDYLTDELRQQLVTCQYDEQGYLSECATFQHSHLWHEYDTHGHMTRWHDADATDVSMGYDTRGRVVSVSTPQGYWQDRFLYDEVNRVTTYRDAEGGCTRYWYNGDGQIIRKLDPLGREMLLEWDLSHKLSETDPLGRKTTFEYSPYGELTQLRLPAGEVFVYDYDEYGQLVQATLPAGKSWGFHYSEQGALDAVTDPQGRREEYRYNLHGELLRRVLPDGTQWRYEYEQHRLHQVLQPNGYTTRYDQDGLGRLRGVTDALGQQTRYQHSAFHASPAGSVTEIELPDGVKQHIDYDSERRVTAVTDGEGNTTRYAYGAFDLLTRMTRPDGTTLHFGYDRLIRLNRVTMATGETYRYERDLAGQIIRETD
;
A
#
# COMPACT_ATOMS: atom_id res chain seq x y z
N MET A 1 21.47 -61.67 27.08
CA MET A 1 20.52 -62.82 27.14
C MET A 1 19.27 -62.38 26.41
N SER A 2 18.69 -63.02 25.39
CA SER A 2 18.96 -64.15 24.50
C SER A 2 18.03 -63.89 23.28
N VAL A 3 18.46 -64.03 22.01
CA VAL A 3 18.11 -65.16 21.10
C VAL A 3 16.59 -65.18 20.75
N SER A 4 16.05 -65.22 19.52
CA SER A 4 16.48 -65.17 18.12
C SER A 4 15.27 -65.51 17.20
N GLN A 5 15.35 -65.26 15.88
CA GLN A 5 14.70 -66.01 14.75
C GLN A 5 13.17 -65.84 14.57
N ASN A 6 12.52 -65.90 13.38
CA ASN A 6 12.82 -66.20 11.96
C ASN A 6 11.50 -65.89 11.16
N VAL A 7 11.53 -65.25 9.98
CA VAL A 7 11.41 -65.81 8.60
C VAL A 7 9.98 -66.08 8.03
N MET A 8 9.69 -65.35 6.93
CA MET A 8 9.01 -65.64 5.64
C MET A 8 7.55 -66.15 5.46
N MET A 9 6.91 -65.46 4.50
CA MET A 9 6.08 -65.87 3.34
C MET A 9 4.68 -66.50 3.52
N GLY A 10 3.74 -65.99 2.72
CA GLY A 10 2.58 -66.77 2.25
C GLY A 10 1.43 -65.93 1.71
N ALA A 11 1.42 -65.67 0.40
CA ALA A 11 0.24 -65.20 -0.32
C ALA A 11 -0.79 -66.35 -0.47
N ALA A 12 -2.08 -66.06 -0.24
CA ALA A 12 -3.18 -66.88 -0.75
C ALA A 12 -4.43 -66.02 -0.95
N ALA A 13 -4.91 -65.99 -2.18
CA ALA A 13 -6.17 -65.41 -2.59
C ALA A 13 -7.36 -66.25 -2.11
N ALA A 14 -8.43 -65.61 -1.65
CA ALA A 14 -9.76 -66.20 -1.59
C ALA A 14 -10.85 -65.14 -1.79
N GLN A 15 -11.85 -65.54 -2.56
CA GLN A 15 -12.93 -64.79 -3.21
C GLN A 15 -13.86 -64.03 -2.26
N ARG A 16 -14.29 -62.83 -2.70
CA ARG A 16 -15.42 -62.06 -2.14
C ARG A 16 -16.78 -62.67 -2.56
N PRO A 17 -17.83 -62.61 -1.73
CA PRO A 17 -19.21 -62.76 -2.19
C PRO A 17 -19.78 -61.42 -2.72
N SER A 18 -20.62 -61.50 -3.75
CA SER A 18 -21.31 -60.38 -4.41
C SER A 18 -22.40 -59.71 -3.53
N PRO A 19 -22.71 -58.41 -3.76
CA PRO A 19 -23.66 -57.62 -2.96
C PRO A 19 -25.11 -57.70 -3.45
N PRO A 20 -26.12 -57.30 -2.64
CA PRO A 20 -27.50 -57.10 -3.08
C PRO A 20 -27.69 -55.73 -3.79
N PRO A 21 -28.79 -55.53 -4.54
CA PRO A 21 -28.82 -54.60 -5.67
C PRO A 21 -29.22 -53.16 -5.32
N GLY A 22 -28.46 -52.22 -5.90
CA GLY A 22 -28.95 -51.06 -6.65
C GLY A 22 -29.93 -50.09 -5.98
N ALA A 23 -29.40 -49.08 -5.29
CA ALA A 23 -29.98 -47.74 -5.32
C ALA A 23 -29.07 -46.85 -6.19
N ASN A 24 -29.57 -46.46 -7.35
CA ASN A 24 -28.91 -45.55 -8.29
C ASN A 24 -28.58 -44.20 -7.62
N ARG A 25 -27.34 -44.02 -7.16
CA ARG A 25 -26.70 -42.71 -7.14
C ARG A 25 -25.62 -42.72 -8.21
N ARG A 26 -25.87 -41.96 -9.29
CA ARG A 26 -24.87 -41.67 -10.30
C ARG A 26 -23.63 -41.11 -9.57
N PRO A 27 -22.42 -41.64 -9.79
CA PRO A 27 -21.22 -40.93 -9.39
C PRO A 27 -21.15 -39.64 -10.21
N SER A 28 -21.11 -38.50 -9.53
CA SER A 28 -20.69 -37.25 -10.15
C SER A 28 -19.32 -37.48 -10.82
N PRO A 29 -19.10 -36.93 -12.02
CA PRO A 29 -17.84 -37.13 -12.73
C PRO A 29 -16.70 -36.61 -11.86
N ALA A 30 -15.61 -37.36 -11.84
CA ALA A 30 -14.35 -36.96 -11.24
C ALA A 30 -14.05 -35.50 -11.58
N GLN A 31 -13.81 -34.67 -10.56
CA GLN A 31 -13.22 -33.35 -10.69
C GLN A 31 -11.91 -33.52 -11.45
N GLY A 32 -11.93 -33.23 -12.76
CA GLY A 32 -10.70 -32.98 -13.49
C GLY A 32 -10.01 -31.78 -12.86
N ASP A 33 -8.69 -31.86 -12.73
CA ASP A 33 -7.80 -30.75 -12.38
C ASP A 33 -8.28 -29.46 -13.05
N ARG A 34 -9.02 -28.65 -12.29
CA ARG A 34 -9.30 -27.27 -12.70
C ARG A 34 -8.11 -26.46 -12.26
N THR A 35 -7.11 -26.41 -13.14
CA THR A 35 -6.03 -25.42 -13.10
C THR A 35 -6.66 -24.05 -12.92
N VAL A 36 -6.18 -23.28 -11.95
CA VAL A 36 -6.67 -21.92 -11.70
C VAL A 36 -6.39 -21.10 -12.96
N PRO A 37 -7.37 -20.35 -13.51
CA PRO A 37 -7.13 -19.55 -14.69
C PRO A 37 -6.01 -18.54 -14.39
N ALA A 38 -5.12 -18.36 -15.37
CA ALA A 38 -4.02 -17.41 -15.23
C ALA A 38 -4.57 -16.02 -14.89
N PRO A 39 -3.97 -15.30 -13.93
CA PRO A 39 -4.45 -13.99 -13.54
C PRO A 39 -4.37 -13.02 -14.73
N PRO A 40 -5.34 -12.10 -14.85
CA PRO A 40 -5.37 -11.13 -15.93
C PRO A 40 -4.18 -10.18 -15.85
N ARG A 41 -3.68 -9.75 -17.02
CA ARG A 41 -2.58 -8.79 -17.16
C ARG A 41 -3.12 -7.37 -17.22
N THR A 42 -2.47 -6.45 -16.54
CA THR A 42 -2.75 -5.01 -16.67
C THR A 42 -1.75 -4.31 -17.58
N GLU A 43 -2.02 -3.06 -17.92
CA GLU A 43 -0.99 -2.20 -18.50
C GLU A 43 0.21 -2.06 -17.53
N LYS A 44 1.43 -2.04 -18.08
CA LYS A 44 2.66 -1.70 -17.36
C LYS A 44 2.68 -0.22 -16.95
N SER A 45 3.49 0.13 -15.94
CA SER A 45 3.69 1.54 -15.53
C SER A 45 4.33 2.40 -16.65
N THR A 46 4.17 3.72 -16.55
CA THR A 46 4.44 4.73 -17.60
C THR A 46 5.92 4.97 -17.94
N SER A 47 6.85 4.57 -17.08
CA SER A 47 8.30 4.72 -17.25
C SER A 47 8.87 3.92 -18.43
N ASP A 48 8.41 2.68 -18.64
CA ASP A 48 8.83 1.81 -19.75
C ASP A 48 8.56 2.44 -21.13
N LYS A 49 7.40 3.11 -21.29
CA LYS A 49 7.00 3.76 -22.54
C LYS A 49 7.87 4.98 -22.87
N THR A 50 8.41 5.64 -21.84
CA THR A 50 9.23 6.85 -21.99
C THR A 50 10.70 6.49 -22.25
N LEU A 51 11.18 5.42 -21.62
CA LEU A 51 12.54 4.89 -21.84
C LEU A 51 12.70 4.27 -23.23
N GLU A 52 11.71 3.49 -23.72
CA GLU A 52 11.71 2.93 -25.08
C GLU A 52 11.71 4.02 -26.17
N PHE A 53 11.06 5.17 -25.92
CA PHE A 53 11.06 6.30 -26.85
C PHE A 53 12.41 7.05 -26.86
N LEU A 54 13.00 7.29 -25.68
CA LEU A 54 14.31 7.96 -25.55
C LEU A 54 15.47 7.13 -26.09
N GLN A 55 15.33 5.80 -26.11
CA GLN A 55 16.28 4.86 -26.71
C GLN A 55 15.99 4.59 -28.20
N SER A 56 14.97 5.24 -28.80
CA SER A 56 14.63 5.01 -30.20
C SER A 56 15.59 5.70 -31.16
N GLU A 57 15.94 5.02 -32.26
CA GLU A 57 16.75 5.59 -33.37
C GLU A 57 16.14 6.89 -33.94
N THR A 58 14.83 7.08 -33.77
CA THR A 58 14.11 8.31 -34.14
C THR A 58 14.54 9.54 -33.34
N PHE A 59 14.82 9.37 -32.04
CA PHE A 59 15.25 10.46 -31.15
C PHE A 59 16.72 10.84 -31.38
N GLU A 60 17.59 9.84 -31.59
CA GLU A 60 19.00 10.04 -31.91
C GLU A 60 19.20 10.76 -33.26
N ASN A 61 18.39 10.43 -34.27
CA ASN A 61 18.51 11.06 -35.60
C ASN A 61 17.98 12.51 -35.64
N ALA A 62 16.98 12.85 -34.81
CA ALA A 62 16.42 14.21 -34.74
C ALA A 62 17.39 15.21 -34.04
N THR A 63 18.16 14.73 -33.07
CA THR A 63 19.12 15.53 -32.28
C THR A 63 20.47 15.73 -32.98
N LEU A 64 20.92 14.78 -33.82
CA LEU A 64 22.12 14.93 -34.65
C LEU A 64 21.94 15.94 -35.80
N ALA A 65 20.73 16.07 -36.35
CA ALA A 65 20.48 16.96 -37.50
C ALA A 65 20.48 18.46 -37.13
N THR A 66 20.18 18.81 -35.88
CA THR A 66 20.08 20.19 -35.40
C THR A 66 21.35 20.70 -34.72
N SER A 67 22.23 19.81 -34.26
CA SER A 67 23.51 20.15 -33.62
C SER A 67 24.63 20.47 -34.62
N GLY A 68 24.50 20.06 -35.89
CA GLY A 68 25.48 20.29 -36.96
C GLY A 68 25.62 21.75 -37.44
N THR A 69 24.66 22.63 -37.14
CA THR A 69 24.66 24.02 -37.63
C THR A 69 25.27 25.05 -36.67
N PHE A 70 25.48 24.71 -35.40
CA PHE A 70 26.02 25.64 -34.40
C PHE A 70 27.56 25.66 -34.33
N ALA A 71 28.23 24.67 -34.92
CA ALA A 71 29.69 24.51 -34.81
C ALA A 71 30.52 25.49 -35.68
N VAL A 72 29.90 26.40 -36.45
CA VAL A 72 30.60 27.27 -37.41
C VAL A 72 30.67 28.75 -36.98
N ALA A 73 30.05 29.18 -35.88
CA ALA A 73 29.87 30.60 -35.59
C ALA A 73 30.82 31.24 -34.55
N THR A 74 31.66 30.51 -33.80
CA THR A 74 32.47 31.13 -32.73
C THR A 74 33.94 30.67 -32.74
N GLY A 75 34.76 31.40 -33.49
CA GLY A 75 36.21 31.19 -33.61
C GLY A 75 37.02 31.50 -32.35
N ALA A 76 38.23 30.93 -32.29
CA ALA A 76 39.15 30.87 -31.16
C ALA A 76 39.86 32.19 -30.79
N ALA A 77 40.17 32.40 -29.49
CA ALA A 77 41.52 32.56 -28.91
C ALA A 77 41.61 33.43 -27.59
N VAL A 78 42.27 32.87 -26.55
CA VAL A 78 42.98 33.48 -25.38
C VAL A 78 42.16 33.94 -24.14
N PRO A 79 42.65 33.75 -22.88
CA PRO A 79 41.85 33.38 -21.71
C PRO A 79 41.66 34.49 -20.65
N PHE A 80 40.86 34.15 -19.62
CA PHE A 80 40.53 34.91 -18.40
C PHE A 80 39.44 36.00 -18.52
N ALA A 81 38.19 35.55 -18.70
CA ALA A 81 36.96 36.11 -18.08
C ALA A 81 35.69 35.43 -18.64
N VAL A 82 35.60 34.09 -18.69
CA VAL A 82 34.45 33.42 -19.32
C VAL A 82 34.08 32.11 -18.61
N GLY A 83 33.45 32.22 -17.44
CA GLY A 83 32.66 31.13 -16.85
C GLY A 83 31.15 31.37 -16.95
N LEU A 84 30.74 32.66 -17.00
CA LEU A 84 29.33 33.06 -17.06
C LEU A 84 28.80 33.29 -18.49
N ALA A 85 29.65 33.65 -19.46
CA ALA A 85 29.16 33.97 -20.81
C ALA A 85 28.88 32.74 -21.70
N ALA A 86 29.55 31.60 -21.45
CA ALA A 86 29.36 30.37 -22.25
C ALA A 86 28.03 29.64 -21.93
N GLY A 87 27.64 29.60 -20.65
CA GLY A 87 26.33 29.05 -20.24
C GLY A 87 25.16 29.93 -20.68
N ALA A 88 25.33 31.26 -20.69
CA ALA A 88 24.32 32.19 -21.17
C ALA A 88 24.13 32.11 -22.70
N ALA A 89 25.21 31.97 -23.47
CA ALA A 89 25.13 31.78 -24.92
C ALA A 89 24.49 30.43 -25.30
N GLY A 90 24.82 29.35 -24.56
CA GLY A 90 24.16 28.05 -24.68
C GLY A 90 22.67 28.14 -24.37
N ALA A 91 22.30 28.73 -23.23
CA ALA A 91 20.91 28.90 -22.82
C ALA A 91 20.07 29.74 -23.80
N ALA A 92 20.63 30.81 -24.36
CA ALA A 92 19.96 31.61 -25.38
C ALA A 92 19.73 30.82 -26.69
N ALA A 93 20.73 30.05 -27.14
CA ALA A 93 20.61 29.18 -28.31
C ALA A 93 19.59 28.04 -28.09
N GLY A 94 19.62 27.42 -26.91
CA GLY A 94 18.66 26.41 -26.50
C GLY A 94 17.23 26.96 -26.47
N ALA A 95 17.02 28.09 -25.81
CA ALA A 95 15.70 28.73 -25.69
C ALA A 95 15.10 29.07 -27.05
N TYR A 96 15.91 29.55 -28.00
CA TYR A 96 15.48 29.81 -29.36
C TYR A 96 15.02 28.53 -30.10
N VAL A 97 15.73 27.41 -29.93
CA VAL A 97 15.35 26.12 -30.52
C VAL A 97 14.09 25.56 -29.86
N GLY A 98 14.00 25.65 -28.53
CA GLY A 98 12.84 25.18 -27.76
C GLY A 98 11.54 25.92 -28.10
N ASP A 99 11.64 27.24 -28.28
CA ASP A 99 10.53 28.11 -28.71
C ASP A 99 9.95 27.68 -30.08
N LYS A 100 10.82 27.44 -31.07
CA LYS A 100 10.41 26.99 -32.41
C LYS A 100 9.74 25.61 -32.40
N ILE A 101 10.22 24.70 -31.55
CA ILE A 101 9.65 23.36 -31.38
C ILE A 101 8.28 23.45 -30.69
N GLY A 102 8.15 24.24 -29.63
CA GLY A 102 6.88 24.44 -28.93
C GLY A 102 5.78 25.00 -29.83
N HIS A 103 6.11 25.98 -30.67
CA HIS A 103 5.16 26.53 -31.65
C HIS A 103 4.78 25.55 -32.77
N ALA A 104 5.71 24.71 -33.23
CA ALA A 104 5.42 23.67 -34.22
C ALA A 104 4.48 22.58 -33.65
N ILE A 105 4.69 22.19 -32.39
CA ILE A 105 3.82 21.25 -31.66
C ILE A 105 2.41 21.84 -31.50
N ALA A 106 2.32 23.12 -31.11
CA ALA A 106 1.04 23.79 -30.94
C ALA A 106 0.24 23.94 -32.25
N ALA A 107 0.92 24.28 -33.34
CA ALA A 107 0.31 24.36 -34.67
C ALA A 107 -0.14 22.99 -35.20
N GLY A 108 0.61 21.92 -34.93
CA GLY A 108 0.26 20.55 -35.32
C GLY A 108 -0.93 19.96 -34.55
N MET A 109 -1.21 20.47 -33.35
CA MET A 109 -2.33 20.05 -32.49
C MET A 109 -3.55 20.97 -32.57
N GLY A 110 -3.54 21.98 -33.45
CA GLY A 110 -4.67 22.90 -33.65
C GLY A 110 -4.96 23.82 -32.44
N MET A 111 -3.96 24.06 -31.59
CA MET A 111 -4.12 24.87 -30.36
C MET A 111 -4.04 26.37 -30.66
N SER A 112 -4.90 27.17 -30.02
CA SER A 112 -4.93 28.63 -30.14
C SER A 112 -4.30 29.32 -28.93
N THR A 113 -3.66 30.47 -29.14
CA THR A 113 -3.10 31.29 -28.06
C THR A 113 -4.22 31.85 -27.19
N VAL A 114 -4.05 31.80 -25.87
CA VAL A 114 -5.02 32.41 -24.95
C VAL A 114 -4.54 33.78 -24.53
N ALA A 115 -5.34 34.81 -24.77
CA ALA A 115 -5.00 36.17 -24.40
C ALA A 115 -4.91 36.30 -22.87
N THR A 116 -3.75 36.72 -22.37
CA THR A 116 -3.51 37.07 -20.95
C THR A 116 -3.81 38.54 -20.68
N GLU A 117 -3.60 39.40 -21.67
CA GLU A 117 -3.79 40.85 -21.61
C GLU A 117 -4.21 41.40 -22.98
N GLY A 118 -4.94 42.53 -22.99
CA GLY A 118 -5.34 43.21 -24.20
C GLY A 118 -6.27 44.39 -23.91
N GLU A 119 -6.21 45.43 -24.74
CA GLU A 119 -6.97 46.67 -24.55
C GLU A 119 -8.38 46.61 -25.14
N ASN A 120 -8.65 45.60 -25.96
CA ASN A 120 -9.89 45.49 -26.72
C ASN A 120 -11.06 45.11 -25.82
N PRO A 121 -12.17 45.88 -25.79
CA PRO A 121 -13.31 45.59 -24.94
C PRO A 121 -14.08 44.37 -25.46
N ALA A 122 -14.51 43.54 -24.53
CA ALA A 122 -15.28 42.32 -24.77
C ALA A 122 -16.76 42.63 -24.93
N ARG A 123 -17.48 41.76 -25.64
CA ARG A 123 -18.91 41.90 -25.95
C ARG A 123 -19.64 40.58 -25.77
N GLU A 124 -20.96 40.67 -25.74
CA GLU A 124 -21.80 39.47 -25.82
C GLU A 124 -21.44 38.63 -27.06
N GLY A 125 -21.25 37.33 -26.84
CA GLY A 125 -20.82 36.36 -27.84
C GLY A 125 -19.30 36.25 -28.04
N ASP A 126 -18.48 37.04 -27.34
CA ASP A 126 -17.02 36.87 -27.36
C ASP A 126 -16.58 35.63 -26.55
N ALA A 127 -15.52 34.96 -27.01
CA ALA A 127 -15.06 33.69 -26.49
C ALA A 127 -14.33 33.83 -25.15
N ILE A 128 -14.41 32.79 -24.31
CA ILE A 128 -13.57 32.61 -23.12
C ILE A 128 -12.77 31.31 -23.25
N ALA A 129 -11.57 31.28 -22.69
CA ALA A 129 -10.64 30.14 -22.79
C ALA A 129 -9.84 29.94 -21.51
N HIS A 130 -9.59 28.68 -21.14
CA HIS A 130 -8.71 28.34 -20.02
C HIS A 130 -7.27 28.21 -20.49
N GLN A 131 -6.34 28.78 -19.72
CA GLN A 131 -4.90 28.66 -19.97
C GLN A 131 -4.34 27.38 -19.38
N ASN A 132 -3.39 26.73 -20.06
CA ASN A 132 -2.67 25.59 -19.51
C ASN A 132 -1.53 26.05 -18.56
N LYS A 133 -1.91 26.62 -17.42
CA LYS A 133 -1.00 27.28 -16.46
C LYS A 133 0.03 26.33 -15.82
N ASN A 134 -0.19 25.01 -15.90
CA ASN A 134 0.74 24.02 -15.34
C ASN A 134 1.91 23.70 -16.30
N ALA A 135 1.79 23.95 -17.61
CA ALA A 135 2.86 23.63 -18.58
C ALA A 135 4.11 24.54 -18.45
N GLY A 136 3.93 25.79 -18.02
CA GLY A 136 5.04 26.74 -17.83
C GLY A 136 5.94 26.40 -16.63
N LEU A 137 5.39 25.77 -15.59
CA LEU A 137 6.14 25.34 -14.40
C LEU A 137 7.08 24.16 -14.71
N TRP A 138 6.69 23.29 -15.66
CA TRP A 138 7.50 22.15 -16.10
C TRP A 138 8.68 22.53 -17.01
N GLY A 139 8.60 23.65 -17.73
CA GLY A 139 9.73 24.19 -18.53
C GLY A 139 10.91 24.67 -17.69
N ALA A 140 10.64 25.25 -16.51
CA ALA A 140 11.67 25.73 -15.60
C ALA A 140 12.31 24.58 -14.77
N LEU A 141 11.55 23.52 -14.45
CA LEU A 141 12.04 22.36 -13.70
C LEU A 141 12.81 21.36 -14.59
N GLY A 142 12.44 21.23 -15.86
CA GLY A 142 13.17 20.39 -16.83
C GLY A 142 14.58 20.92 -17.14
N GLY A 143 14.81 22.24 -17.04
CA GLY A 143 16.12 22.84 -17.31
C GLY A 143 17.14 22.70 -16.18
N ILE A 144 16.69 22.55 -14.92
CA ILE A 144 17.59 22.43 -13.76
C ILE A 144 18.08 20.98 -13.59
N LEU A 145 17.30 19.97 -14.02
CA LEU A 145 17.66 18.56 -13.90
C LEU A 145 18.69 18.07 -14.95
N LEU A 146 18.83 18.76 -16.08
CA LEU A 146 19.81 18.40 -17.12
C LEU A 146 21.06 19.29 -17.13
N GLY A 147 21.04 20.44 -16.43
CA GLY A 147 22.23 21.27 -16.22
C GLY A 147 23.26 20.67 -15.24
N ALA A 148 22.85 19.72 -14.40
CA ALA A 148 23.73 19.08 -13.42
C ALA A 148 24.52 17.87 -13.97
N VAL A 149 24.18 17.37 -15.16
CA VAL A 149 24.82 16.16 -15.73
C VAL A 149 26.14 16.47 -16.45
N ALA A 150 26.46 17.74 -16.71
CA ALA A 150 27.70 18.09 -17.41
C ALA A 150 28.89 18.40 -16.48
N ALA A 151 28.71 18.56 -15.16
CA ALA A 151 29.78 19.00 -14.24
C ALA A 151 30.14 18.01 -13.11
N ILE A 152 29.68 16.75 -13.17
CA ILE A 152 30.08 15.71 -12.22
C ILE A 152 31.00 14.69 -12.91
N ALA A 153 32.06 15.20 -13.51
CA ALA A 153 33.33 14.50 -13.59
C ALA A 153 34.37 15.44 -12.96
N VAL A 154 35.00 14.98 -11.89
CA VAL A 154 36.05 15.65 -11.10
C VAL A 154 35.55 16.57 -9.96
N ALA A 155 34.98 15.96 -8.92
CA ALA A 155 35.17 16.38 -7.51
C ALA A 155 34.71 15.29 -6.52
N ALA A 156 35.16 14.05 -6.73
CA ALA A 156 35.31 13.06 -5.67
C ALA A 156 36.75 12.52 -5.73
N LEU A 157 37.71 13.44 -5.68
CA LEU A 157 39.08 13.15 -5.29
C LEU A 157 39.61 14.37 -4.53
N VAL A 158 40.35 14.10 -3.46
CA VAL A 158 40.98 15.04 -2.50
C VAL A 158 40.12 15.40 -1.27
N ILE A 159 39.64 14.38 -0.58
CA ILE A 159 40.23 13.88 0.69
C ILE A 159 40.24 12.35 0.51
N ALA A 160 41.35 11.62 0.34
CA ALA A 160 42.70 11.80 0.83
C ALA A 160 43.78 11.61 -0.26
N THR A 161 44.47 12.70 -0.58
CA THR A 161 45.93 12.89 -0.74
C THR A 161 46.10 14.24 -1.46
N GLY A 162 46.82 15.19 -0.85
CA GLY A 162 46.71 16.62 -1.18
C GLY A 162 47.20 17.06 -2.57
N GLY A 163 46.60 18.15 -3.07
CA GLY A 163 47.20 19.13 -4.01
C GLY A 163 46.72 19.14 -5.49
N ALA A 164 46.08 20.26 -5.90
CA ALA A 164 45.95 20.89 -7.27
C ALA A 164 45.44 20.03 -8.48
N ALA A 165 44.73 20.46 -9.53
CA ALA A 165 44.09 21.68 -10.10
C ALA A 165 43.21 21.19 -11.31
N LEU A 166 41.96 21.61 -11.57
CA LEU A 166 41.44 22.85 -12.20
C LEU A 166 41.61 22.98 -13.74
N VAL A 167 40.86 22.22 -14.57
CA VAL A 167 40.68 22.49 -16.04
C VAL A 167 39.29 22.16 -16.66
N VAL A 168 38.41 21.32 -16.10
CA VAL A 168 37.28 20.75 -16.90
C VAL A 168 35.99 21.60 -16.97
N VAL A 169 35.91 22.73 -16.25
CA VAL A 169 34.64 23.44 -15.95
C VAL A 169 33.98 24.18 -17.14
N ALA A 170 34.70 24.49 -18.22
CA ALA A 170 34.20 25.41 -19.26
C ALA A 170 33.33 24.77 -20.37
N ALA A 171 33.58 23.52 -20.77
CA ALA A 171 32.81 22.84 -21.83
C ALA A 171 31.44 22.34 -21.33
N ALA A 172 31.39 21.94 -20.06
CA ALA A 172 30.18 21.51 -19.36
C ALA A 172 29.10 22.59 -19.29
N ALA A 173 29.51 23.84 -19.03
CA ALA A 173 28.60 24.96 -18.85
C ALA A 173 27.86 25.34 -20.15
N ALA A 174 28.48 25.19 -21.32
CA ALA A 174 27.87 25.52 -22.60
C ALA A 174 26.81 24.49 -23.04
N ALA A 175 27.08 23.19 -22.85
CA ALA A 175 26.14 22.11 -23.16
C ALA A 175 24.95 22.08 -22.19
N GLY A 176 25.20 22.26 -20.88
CA GLY A 176 24.16 22.39 -19.87
C GLY A 176 23.28 23.63 -20.07
N GLY A 177 23.88 24.74 -20.51
CA GLY A 177 23.14 25.93 -20.94
C GLY A 177 22.20 25.64 -22.10
N PHE A 178 22.67 24.99 -23.18
CA PHE A 178 21.86 24.68 -24.36
C PHE A 178 20.65 23.79 -24.08
N VAL A 179 20.84 22.70 -23.33
CA VAL A 179 19.74 21.79 -22.98
C VAL A 179 18.76 22.47 -22.01
N GLY A 180 19.27 23.20 -21.01
CA GLY A 180 18.43 23.97 -20.09
C GLY A 180 17.61 25.05 -20.78
N GLY A 181 18.21 25.72 -21.78
CA GLY A 181 17.51 26.68 -22.64
C GLY A 181 16.41 26.03 -23.47
N ALA A 182 16.67 24.90 -24.12
CA ALA A 182 15.70 24.22 -24.99
C ALA A 182 14.45 23.76 -24.25
N CYS A 183 14.62 23.17 -23.06
CA CYS A 183 13.48 22.76 -22.23
C CYS A 183 12.67 23.95 -21.72
N ALA A 184 13.35 25.03 -21.31
CA ALA A 184 12.69 26.27 -20.88
C ALA A 184 11.91 26.92 -22.04
N GLY A 185 12.46 26.92 -23.25
CA GLY A 185 11.78 27.44 -24.46
C GLY A 185 10.52 26.67 -24.82
N ILE A 186 10.53 25.34 -24.70
CA ILE A 186 9.35 24.49 -24.97
C ILE A 186 8.24 24.74 -23.94
N GLY A 187 8.56 24.79 -22.65
CA GLY A 187 7.55 25.01 -21.61
C GLY A 187 6.98 26.43 -21.61
N ALA A 188 7.81 27.44 -21.92
CA ALA A 188 7.36 28.81 -22.08
C ALA A 188 6.43 28.97 -23.30
N ALA A 189 6.74 28.31 -24.42
CA ALA A 189 5.89 28.34 -25.61
C ALA A 189 4.54 27.64 -25.35
N ILE A 190 4.52 26.46 -24.72
CA ILE A 190 3.29 25.67 -24.51
C ILE A 190 2.37 26.28 -23.43
N GLY A 191 2.92 26.95 -22.42
CA GLY A 191 2.15 27.58 -21.34
C GLY A 191 1.21 28.72 -21.77
N GLN A 192 1.35 29.21 -23.01
CA GLN A 192 0.53 30.29 -23.58
C GLN A 192 -0.68 29.78 -24.39
N TYR A 193 -0.84 28.46 -24.53
CA TYR A 193 -1.89 27.81 -25.32
C TYR A 193 -3.03 27.24 -24.47
N GLY A 194 -4.23 27.19 -25.06
CA GLY A 194 -5.46 26.68 -24.44
C GLY A 194 -6.63 26.60 -25.43
N SER A 195 -7.78 26.10 -24.99
CA SER A 195 -8.98 25.94 -25.82
C SER A 195 -10.08 26.93 -25.44
N ASN A 196 -10.88 27.38 -26.43
CA ASN A 196 -12.10 28.13 -26.17
C ASN A 196 -13.15 27.20 -25.55
N THR A 197 -13.59 27.51 -24.34
CA THR A 197 -14.48 26.66 -23.53
C THR A 197 -15.84 27.30 -23.30
N GLY A 198 -16.12 28.44 -23.94
CA GLY A 198 -17.38 29.13 -23.71
C GLY A 198 -17.46 30.51 -24.35
N THR A 199 -18.56 31.21 -24.04
CA THR A 199 -18.82 32.57 -24.53
C THR A 199 -19.45 33.45 -23.45
N ILE A 200 -19.29 34.76 -23.59
CA ILE A 200 -20.05 35.75 -22.84
C ILE A 200 -21.50 35.74 -23.33
N VAL A 201 -22.48 35.60 -22.43
CA VAL A 201 -23.90 35.41 -22.81
C VAL A 201 -24.82 36.57 -22.40
N ALA A 202 -24.26 37.61 -21.80
CA ALA A 202 -24.96 38.85 -21.51
C ALA A 202 -24.01 40.05 -21.61
N GLY A 203 -24.54 41.21 -21.99
CA GLY A 203 -23.82 42.47 -21.97
C GLY A 203 -24.71 43.65 -21.58
N SER A 204 -24.21 44.86 -21.79
CA SER A 204 -24.92 46.10 -21.52
C SER A 204 -26.23 46.21 -22.31
N PRO A 205 -27.34 46.65 -21.69
CA PRO A 205 -28.63 46.78 -22.37
C PRO A 205 -28.67 47.93 -23.40
N ASP A 206 -27.75 48.88 -23.34
CA ASP A 206 -27.78 50.13 -24.12
C ASP A 206 -26.40 50.61 -24.63
N VAL A 207 -25.29 49.99 -24.23
CA VAL A 207 -23.94 50.30 -24.73
C VAL A 207 -23.44 49.19 -25.66
N PHE A 208 -23.14 49.55 -26.91
CA PHE A 208 -22.76 48.61 -27.96
C PHE A 208 -21.41 48.97 -28.58
N PHE A 209 -20.54 47.98 -28.77
CA PHE A 209 -19.28 48.10 -29.50
C PHE A 209 -19.30 47.16 -30.72
N GLU A 210 -19.04 47.72 -31.90
CA GLU A 210 -19.20 47.04 -33.21
C GLU A 210 -20.58 46.34 -33.35
N GLY A 211 -21.64 46.99 -32.86
CA GLY A 211 -23.01 46.49 -32.97
C GLY A 211 -23.41 45.38 -32.01
N LYS A 212 -22.55 45.00 -31.04
CA LYS A 212 -22.90 44.01 -29.99
C LYS A 212 -22.85 44.64 -28.58
N PRO A 213 -23.71 44.19 -27.65
CA PRO A 213 -23.68 44.62 -26.25
C PRO A 213 -22.29 44.49 -25.63
N VAL A 214 -21.81 45.54 -24.96
CA VAL A 214 -20.50 45.52 -24.28
C VAL A 214 -20.57 44.68 -23.01
N ALA A 215 -19.62 43.77 -22.82
CA ALA A 215 -19.54 42.93 -21.64
C ALA A 215 -18.92 43.69 -20.46
N ARG A 216 -19.44 43.47 -19.25
CA ARG A 216 -19.02 44.15 -18.02
C ARG A 216 -18.78 43.13 -16.91
N VAL A 217 -18.03 43.54 -15.90
CA VAL A 217 -17.90 42.79 -14.64
C VAL A 217 -19.26 42.44 -14.08
N GLY A 218 -19.46 41.16 -13.75
CA GLY A 218 -20.72 40.61 -13.27
C GLY A 218 -21.69 40.14 -14.37
N ASP A 219 -21.42 40.40 -15.65
CA ASP A 219 -22.19 39.84 -16.74
C ASP A 219 -21.93 38.33 -16.87
N ARG A 220 -22.97 37.58 -17.29
CA ARG A 220 -22.96 36.12 -17.29
C ARG A 220 -22.09 35.55 -18.41
N VAL A 221 -21.39 34.47 -18.09
CA VAL A 221 -20.65 33.66 -19.04
C VAL A 221 -21.15 32.22 -19.01
N ALA A 222 -21.20 31.60 -20.19
CA ALA A 222 -21.45 30.17 -20.31
C ALA A 222 -20.11 29.47 -20.56
N CYS A 223 -19.78 28.49 -19.73
CA CYS A 223 -18.59 27.66 -19.88
C CYS A 223 -19.04 26.18 -19.99
N SER A 224 -18.41 25.40 -20.87
CA SER A 224 -18.65 23.97 -21.01
C SER A 224 -18.14 23.15 -19.83
N ASP A 225 -17.15 23.68 -19.12
CA ASP A 225 -16.34 22.91 -18.17
C ASP A 225 -16.83 23.06 -16.71
N HIS A 226 -17.71 24.04 -16.44
CA HIS A 226 -18.27 24.30 -15.11
C HIS A 226 -19.63 24.99 -15.20
N PRO A 227 -20.42 25.00 -14.10
CA PRO A 227 -21.67 25.75 -14.04
C PRO A 227 -21.51 27.24 -14.41
N PRO A 228 -22.56 27.89 -14.95
CA PRO A 228 -22.48 29.27 -15.44
C PRO A 228 -21.91 30.24 -14.41
N GLY A 229 -20.90 31.00 -14.82
CA GLY A 229 -20.20 31.99 -13.99
C GLY A 229 -20.48 33.43 -14.41
N VAL A 230 -19.71 34.35 -13.85
CA VAL A 230 -19.72 35.77 -14.27
C VAL A 230 -18.31 36.24 -14.60
N ILE A 231 -18.20 37.35 -15.32
CA ILE A 231 -16.93 38.03 -15.52
C ILE A 231 -16.45 38.61 -14.18
N ALA A 232 -15.24 38.26 -13.75
CA ALA A 232 -14.70 38.62 -12.44
C ALA A 232 -13.87 39.91 -12.45
N GLU A 233 -13.30 40.26 -13.61
CA GLU A 233 -12.39 41.41 -13.80
C GLU A 233 -12.92 42.40 -14.84
N GLY A 234 -12.64 43.69 -14.63
CA GLY A 234 -13.03 44.76 -15.54
C GLY A 234 -12.11 45.97 -15.46
N ALA A 235 -12.28 46.89 -16.41
CA ALA A 235 -11.49 48.09 -16.48
C ALA A 235 -11.76 49.01 -15.27
N LYS A 236 -10.69 49.53 -14.67
CA LYS A 236 -10.73 50.37 -13.47
C LYS A 236 -11.32 51.76 -13.70
N THR A 237 -11.22 52.29 -14.93
CA THR A 237 -11.59 53.67 -15.25
C THR A 237 -12.62 53.81 -16.37
N VAL A 238 -13.05 52.70 -16.99
CA VAL A 238 -13.98 52.71 -18.12
C VAL A 238 -15.18 51.82 -17.79
N PHE A 239 -16.37 52.42 -17.75
CA PHE A 239 -17.58 51.79 -17.22
C PHE A 239 -18.74 51.86 -18.23
N ALA A 240 -19.58 50.84 -18.24
CA ALA A 240 -20.90 50.85 -18.87
C ALA A 240 -21.94 50.50 -17.80
N ASN A 241 -23.00 51.31 -17.69
CA ASN A 241 -24.05 51.18 -16.66
C ASN A 241 -23.52 51.03 -15.22
N GLY A 242 -22.43 51.75 -14.89
CA GLY A 242 -21.83 51.71 -13.54
C GLY A 242 -20.98 50.48 -13.23
N GLN A 243 -20.80 49.56 -14.18
CA GLN A 243 -19.91 48.39 -14.05
C GLN A 243 -18.70 48.54 -14.98
N GLY A 244 -17.52 48.08 -14.53
CA GLY A 244 -16.29 48.15 -15.32
C GLY A 244 -16.41 47.28 -16.57
N ILE A 245 -16.06 47.82 -17.73
CA ILE A 245 -16.10 47.08 -19.01
C ILE A 245 -15.03 45.99 -18.99
N ALA A 246 -15.40 44.77 -19.37
CA ALA A 246 -14.49 43.65 -19.52
C ALA A 246 -13.72 43.77 -20.83
N ARG A 247 -12.47 43.30 -20.87
CA ARG A 247 -11.61 43.34 -22.08
C ARG A 247 -10.89 42.01 -22.29
N LEU A 248 -10.26 41.89 -23.45
CA LEU A 248 -9.41 40.76 -23.79
C LEU A 248 -8.39 40.47 -22.67
N GLY A 249 -8.33 39.21 -22.25
CA GLY A 249 -7.49 38.75 -21.15
C GLY A 249 -8.08 38.84 -19.74
N HIS A 250 -9.21 39.54 -19.53
CA HIS A 250 -9.86 39.57 -18.22
C HIS A 250 -10.45 38.22 -17.82
N ARG A 251 -10.40 37.93 -16.52
CA ARG A 251 -10.79 36.63 -15.98
C ARG A 251 -12.27 36.56 -15.61
N THR A 252 -12.82 35.36 -15.72
CA THR A 252 -14.13 34.98 -15.20
C THR A 252 -14.00 34.31 -13.83
N THR A 253 -15.12 34.11 -13.14
CA THR A 253 -15.12 33.42 -11.83
C THR A 253 -14.69 31.95 -11.91
N CYS A 254 -14.68 31.33 -13.09
CA CYS A 254 -14.17 29.97 -13.32
C CYS A 254 -12.69 29.92 -13.77
N ASP A 255 -11.97 31.04 -13.72
CA ASP A 255 -10.56 31.16 -14.14
C ASP A 255 -10.29 31.09 -15.66
N ALA A 256 -11.33 31.24 -16.49
CA ALA A 256 -11.18 31.46 -17.93
C ALA A 256 -10.75 32.90 -18.24
N ASN A 257 -9.90 33.11 -19.25
CA ASN A 257 -9.60 34.42 -19.81
C ASN A 257 -10.53 34.71 -21.00
N ILE A 258 -10.97 35.96 -21.14
CA ILE A 258 -11.66 36.41 -22.35
C ILE A 258 -10.69 36.38 -23.53
N ASN A 259 -11.04 35.63 -24.57
CA ASN A 259 -10.15 35.23 -25.66
C ASN A 259 -10.58 35.76 -27.04
N SER A 260 -11.64 36.57 -27.12
CA SER A 260 -11.93 37.43 -28.26
C SER A 260 -12.54 38.76 -27.80
N ALA A 261 -12.42 39.82 -28.61
CA ALA A 261 -12.89 41.16 -28.26
C ALA A 261 -13.08 42.03 -29.52
N ALA A 262 -13.59 43.25 -29.36
CA ALA A 262 -13.78 44.22 -30.44
C ALA A 262 -12.44 44.73 -31.02
N GLY A 263 -12.19 44.48 -32.30
CA GLY A 263 -10.90 44.79 -32.93
C GLY A 263 -10.67 46.27 -33.25
N SER A 264 -11.74 47.07 -33.33
CA SER A 264 -11.68 48.50 -33.71
C SER A 264 -11.64 49.48 -32.53
N ILE A 265 -11.71 48.99 -31.29
CA ILE A 265 -11.84 49.81 -30.08
C ILE A 265 -10.81 49.32 -29.06
N SER A 266 -10.15 50.27 -28.37
CA SER A 266 -9.20 50.00 -27.29
C SER A 266 -9.58 50.83 -26.06
N ILE A 267 -9.46 50.22 -24.87
CA ILE A 267 -9.72 50.82 -23.57
C ILE A 267 -8.53 50.56 -22.62
N THR A 268 -8.53 51.17 -21.44
CA THR A 268 -7.40 51.06 -20.50
C THR A 268 -7.07 49.61 -20.11
N GLN A 269 -5.78 49.34 -19.89
CA GLN A 269 -5.31 48.08 -19.31
C GLN A 269 -5.48 48.01 -17.78
N ALA A 270 -5.77 49.12 -17.09
CA ALA A 270 -5.93 49.11 -15.64
C ALA A 270 -7.13 48.24 -15.24
N THR A 271 -6.89 47.21 -14.42
CA THR A 271 -7.89 46.19 -14.05
C THR A 271 -8.30 46.31 -12.58
N ASP A 272 -9.58 46.06 -12.30
CA ASP A 272 -10.14 45.94 -10.95
C ASP A 272 -10.88 44.59 -10.83
N GLY A 273 -10.48 43.77 -9.85
CA GLY A 273 -11.06 42.45 -9.61
C GLY A 273 -12.19 42.55 -8.57
N LYS A 274 -13.43 42.22 -8.96
CA LYS A 274 -14.61 42.43 -8.11
C LYS A 274 -15.23 41.15 -7.56
N TYR A 275 -14.94 40.00 -8.16
CA TYR A 275 -15.45 38.70 -7.72
C TYR A 275 -14.29 37.75 -7.43
N PRO A 276 -14.42 36.87 -6.42
CA PRO A 276 -13.42 35.84 -6.14
C PRO A 276 -13.34 34.88 -7.33
N ILE A 277 -12.12 34.64 -7.82
CA ILE A 277 -11.88 33.71 -8.91
C ILE A 277 -11.62 32.34 -8.30
N MET A 278 -12.39 31.33 -8.69
CA MET A 278 -12.16 29.97 -8.26
C MET A 278 -10.80 29.53 -8.79
N ALA A 279 -9.89 29.10 -7.91
CA ALA A 279 -8.71 28.38 -8.33
C ALA A 279 -9.19 27.01 -8.82
N GLU A 280 -9.15 26.79 -10.12
CA GLU A 280 -9.55 25.53 -10.71
C GLU A 280 -8.54 24.44 -10.30
N SER A 281 -8.85 23.68 -9.25
CA SER A 281 -8.26 22.35 -9.06
C SER A 281 -9.10 21.38 -9.86
N ASN A 282 -8.76 21.22 -11.14
CA ASN A 282 -9.53 20.35 -12.01
C ASN A 282 -9.19 18.88 -11.71
N LYS A 283 -9.89 18.29 -10.73
CA LYS A 283 -9.80 16.87 -10.36
C LYS A 283 -10.12 15.92 -11.52
N GLY A 284 -10.83 16.40 -12.55
CA GLY A 284 -11.11 15.66 -13.79
C GLY A 284 -9.96 15.61 -14.80
N LEU A 285 -8.91 16.42 -14.61
CA LEU A 285 -7.80 16.55 -15.57
C LEU A 285 -6.47 16.00 -15.06
N GLN A 286 -6.37 15.57 -13.79
CA GLN A 286 -5.38 14.55 -13.39
C GLN A 286 -5.57 13.27 -14.23
N TRP A 287 -6.80 13.01 -14.66
CA TRP A 287 -7.17 11.92 -15.58
C TRP A 287 -6.78 12.15 -17.05
N ALA A 288 -6.55 13.39 -17.50
CA ALA A 288 -6.14 13.63 -18.90
C ALA A 288 -4.63 13.47 -19.14
N VAL A 289 -3.82 13.42 -18.07
CA VAL A 289 -2.40 13.02 -18.14
C VAL A 289 -2.25 11.57 -18.61
N VAL A 290 -3.28 10.74 -18.39
CA VAL A 290 -3.36 9.37 -18.93
C VAL A 290 -3.75 9.36 -20.42
N ILE A 291 -4.47 10.38 -20.91
CA ILE A 291 -4.95 10.45 -22.31
C ILE A 291 -3.97 11.17 -23.25
N ALA A 292 -3.03 11.99 -22.75
CA ALA A 292 -1.91 12.46 -23.58
C ALA A 292 -0.93 11.31 -23.94
N GLY A 293 -0.91 10.22 -23.15
CA GLY A 293 -0.27 8.95 -23.52
C GLY A 293 -1.05 8.12 -24.57
N LEU A 294 -2.18 8.62 -25.08
CA LEU A 294 -3.09 7.94 -26.02
C LEU A 294 -3.18 8.60 -27.41
N LEU A 295 -2.28 9.54 -27.76
CA LEU A 295 -2.17 9.96 -29.16
C LEU A 295 -1.67 8.78 -30.02
N PRO A 296 -2.43 8.34 -31.05
CA PRO A 296 -2.07 7.17 -31.83
C PRO A 296 -0.94 7.51 -32.79
N LEU A 297 0.30 7.23 -32.41
CA LEU A 297 1.42 7.19 -33.35
C LEU A 297 1.37 5.86 -34.13
N PRO A 298 1.76 5.85 -35.42
CA PRO A 298 1.43 4.79 -36.36
C PRO A 298 1.99 3.43 -35.92
N ARG A 299 1.07 2.47 -35.77
CA ARG A 299 1.31 1.07 -35.42
C ARG A 299 2.26 0.41 -36.41
N ASN A 300 3.42 -0.05 -35.94
CA ASN A 300 4.03 -1.24 -36.52
C ASN A 300 3.46 -2.47 -35.79
N LYS A 301 2.47 -3.11 -36.42
CA LYS A 301 1.85 -4.34 -35.92
C LYS A 301 2.88 -5.47 -35.97
N LYS A 302 3.25 -6.01 -34.81
CA LYS A 302 3.48 -7.45 -34.58
C LYS A 302 3.47 -7.73 -33.08
N GLY A 303 2.43 -8.43 -32.59
CA GLY A 303 2.59 -9.39 -31.50
C GLY A 303 2.04 -9.10 -30.11
N VAL A 304 1.46 -7.94 -29.78
CA VAL A 304 0.88 -7.71 -28.44
C VAL A 304 -0.64 -7.87 -28.50
N THR A 305 -1.17 -8.88 -27.82
CA THR A 305 -2.60 -9.03 -27.52
C THR A 305 -3.07 -7.80 -26.75
N LYS A 306 -4.17 -7.16 -27.18
CA LYS A 306 -4.83 -6.10 -26.40
C LYS A 306 -5.05 -6.62 -24.97
N SER A 307 -4.44 -6.03 -23.95
CA SER A 307 -4.99 -6.16 -22.60
C SER A 307 -6.31 -5.40 -22.61
N ASP A 308 -7.43 -6.09 -22.42
CA ASP A 308 -8.69 -5.41 -22.20
C ASP A 308 -8.55 -4.58 -20.91
N LYS A 309 -9.00 -3.33 -20.90
CA LYS A 309 -8.92 -2.49 -19.70
C LYS A 309 -10.02 -2.93 -18.71
N PRO A 310 -9.74 -3.12 -17.40
CA PRO A 310 -10.76 -3.53 -16.46
C PRO A 310 -11.83 -2.44 -16.29
N LYS A 311 -13.06 -2.85 -15.99
CA LYS A 311 -14.14 -1.92 -15.62
C LYS A 311 -13.94 -1.42 -14.19
N GLU A 312 -13.97 -0.11 -14.02
CA GLU A 312 -13.66 0.53 -12.74
C GLU A 312 -14.92 0.81 -11.91
N SER A 313 -14.75 0.84 -10.59
CA SER A 313 -15.74 1.27 -9.61
C SER A 313 -15.04 1.96 -8.44
N THR A 314 -15.70 2.92 -7.82
CA THR A 314 -15.23 3.64 -6.62
C THR A 314 -16.14 3.41 -5.41
N GLN A 315 -17.10 2.50 -5.48
CA GLN A 315 -18.06 2.27 -4.40
C GLN A 315 -17.47 1.33 -3.33
N LYS A 316 -17.52 1.76 -2.07
CA LYS A 316 -17.20 0.98 -0.87
C LYS A 316 -18.22 1.28 0.23
N ASN A 317 -18.49 0.32 1.12
CA ASN A 317 -19.48 0.51 2.20
C ASN A 317 -18.88 0.92 3.55
N SER A 318 -17.57 0.76 3.75
CA SER A 318 -16.92 1.12 5.00
C SER A 318 -15.44 1.42 4.83
N LYS A 319 -14.86 2.06 5.85
CA LYS A 319 -13.42 2.25 5.97
C LYS A 319 -12.74 0.91 6.29
N LYS A 320 -11.62 0.63 5.62
CA LYS A 320 -10.73 -0.48 5.97
C LYS A 320 -9.98 -0.13 7.26
N PRO A 321 -10.00 -0.99 8.29
CA PRO A 321 -9.29 -0.73 9.53
C PRO A 321 -7.79 -0.56 9.27
N LYS A 322 -7.18 0.37 10.00
CA LYS A 322 -5.75 0.65 9.94
C LYS A 322 -5.24 0.94 11.34
N GLU A 323 -4.22 0.22 11.76
CA GLU A 323 -3.60 0.40 13.07
C GLU A 323 -3.08 1.83 13.28
N GLU A 324 -2.55 2.47 12.23
CA GLU A 324 -2.07 3.87 12.27
C GLU A 324 -3.16 4.90 12.56
N ASP A 325 -4.43 4.55 12.33
CA ASP A 325 -5.59 5.40 12.62
C ASP A 325 -6.17 5.13 14.02
N CYS A 326 -5.64 4.14 14.75
CA CYS A 326 -6.13 3.75 16.05
C CYS A 326 -5.38 4.43 17.20
N CYS A 327 -6.06 4.64 18.34
CA CYS A 327 -5.45 5.06 19.60
C CYS A 327 -6.03 4.28 20.78
N GLY A 328 -5.27 4.20 21.87
CA GLY A 328 -5.63 3.41 23.05
C GLY A 328 -5.62 1.91 22.76
N ASP A 329 -6.52 1.18 23.40
CA ASP A 329 -6.79 -0.23 23.11
C ASP A 329 -7.86 -0.33 22.00
N PRO A 330 -7.51 -0.85 20.81
CA PRO A 330 -7.46 0.02 19.64
C PRO A 330 -8.83 0.56 19.24
N VAL A 331 -8.98 1.89 19.27
CA VAL A 331 -10.17 2.60 18.79
C VAL A 331 -9.83 3.36 17.52
N ASP A 332 -10.59 3.18 16.42
CA ASP A 332 -10.40 3.95 15.18
C ASP A 332 -10.83 5.41 15.38
N MET A 333 -9.93 6.37 15.10
CA MET A 333 -10.16 7.78 15.40
C MET A 333 -11.18 8.46 14.48
N ALA A 334 -11.58 7.86 13.37
CA ALA A 334 -12.61 8.38 12.48
C ALA A 334 -13.99 7.76 12.74
N THR A 335 -14.05 6.43 12.91
CA THR A 335 -15.33 5.73 13.08
C THR A 335 -15.76 5.60 14.54
N GLY A 336 -14.79 5.58 15.48
CA GLY A 336 -15.02 5.24 16.88
C GLY A 336 -15.22 3.73 17.12
N ASP A 337 -14.94 2.90 16.12
CA ASP A 337 -14.96 1.44 16.25
C ASP A 337 -13.94 1.00 17.30
N PHE A 338 -14.35 0.14 18.24
CA PHE A 338 -13.40 -0.76 18.89
C PHE A 338 -12.98 -1.80 17.86
N LEU A 339 -11.68 -1.86 17.58
CA LEU A 339 -11.09 -2.78 16.62
C LEU A 339 -10.29 -3.83 17.39
N GLN A 340 -10.54 -5.11 17.11
CA GLN A 340 -9.72 -6.19 17.64
C GLN A 340 -9.31 -7.10 16.48
N GLN A 341 -8.03 -7.12 16.13
CA GLN A 341 -7.47 -8.01 15.12
C GLN A 341 -6.54 -9.00 15.81
N TRP A 342 -6.93 -10.29 15.84
CA TRP A 342 -6.17 -11.32 16.54
C TRP A 342 -5.87 -12.50 15.63
N PRO A 343 -4.58 -12.86 15.45
CA PRO A 343 -4.21 -14.09 14.77
C PRO A 343 -4.60 -15.30 15.63
N LEU A 344 -5.12 -16.34 14.98
CA LEU A 344 -5.57 -17.58 15.63
C LEU A 344 -4.69 -18.78 15.30
N LEU A 345 -4.19 -18.84 14.06
CA LEU A 345 -3.16 -19.79 13.65
C LEU A 345 -2.34 -19.23 12.49
N SER A 346 -1.11 -19.68 12.40
CA SER A 346 -0.17 -19.40 11.32
C SER A 346 0.65 -20.67 11.06
N LEU A 347 0.35 -21.33 9.94
CA LEU A 347 0.97 -22.58 9.53
C LEU A 347 1.93 -22.31 8.37
N PRO A 348 3.22 -22.67 8.50
CA PRO A 348 4.17 -22.55 7.41
C PRO A 348 3.87 -23.60 6.32
N GLY A 349 4.39 -23.35 5.13
CA GLY A 349 4.24 -24.24 3.98
C GLY A 349 4.64 -23.55 2.68
N THR A 350 4.50 -24.26 1.57
CA THR A 350 4.68 -23.70 0.22
C THR A 350 3.78 -22.50 -0.03
N LEU A 351 2.57 -22.55 0.53
CA LEU A 351 1.61 -21.44 0.61
C LEU A 351 1.21 -21.26 2.08
N PRO A 352 1.77 -20.28 2.81
CA PRO A 352 1.45 -20.09 4.23
C PRO A 352 -0.06 -19.93 4.47
N LEU A 353 -0.60 -20.67 5.45
CA LEU A 353 -2.01 -20.62 5.84
C LEU A 353 -2.16 -19.87 7.17
N SER A 354 -2.92 -18.78 7.14
CA SER A 354 -3.27 -18.00 8.34
C SER A 354 -4.77 -17.95 8.55
N LEU A 355 -5.15 -17.72 9.81
CA LEU A 355 -6.49 -17.29 10.19
C LEU A 355 -6.38 -16.19 11.23
N THR A 356 -6.91 -15.03 10.89
CA THR A 356 -7.06 -13.85 11.72
C THR A 356 -8.54 -13.55 11.83
N ARG A 357 -8.97 -13.14 13.02
CA ARG A 357 -10.32 -12.63 13.24
C ARG A 357 -10.27 -11.12 13.49
N THR A 358 -11.28 -10.42 12.99
CA THR A 358 -11.43 -8.97 13.10
C THR A 358 -12.78 -8.64 13.73
N TYR A 359 -12.77 -8.03 14.92
CA TYR A 359 -13.95 -7.47 15.57
C TYR A 359 -14.06 -5.98 15.27
N ARG A 360 -15.28 -5.49 15.00
CA ARG A 360 -15.60 -4.07 14.85
C ARG A 360 -16.93 -3.73 15.52
N SER A 361 -16.92 -2.82 16.48
CA SER A 361 -18.11 -2.54 17.31
C SER A 361 -19.31 -1.99 16.51
N THR A 362 -19.10 -1.07 15.56
CA THR A 362 -20.21 -0.47 14.79
C THR A 362 -20.60 -1.26 13.54
N ALA A 363 -19.82 -2.27 13.15
CA ALA A 363 -20.08 -3.05 11.95
C ALA A 363 -21.17 -4.11 12.17
N ASP A 364 -21.77 -4.57 11.08
CA ASP A 364 -22.80 -5.61 11.08
C ASP A 364 -22.42 -6.70 10.07
N PHE A 365 -21.59 -7.64 10.51
CA PHE A 365 -21.14 -8.80 9.73
C PHE A 365 -21.07 -10.04 10.62
N ALA A 366 -21.00 -11.21 9.97
CA ALA A 366 -20.85 -12.50 10.65
C ALA A 366 -19.97 -13.45 9.82
N GLY A 367 -18.84 -13.84 10.39
CA GLY A 367 -17.92 -14.86 9.91
C GLY A 367 -18.01 -16.15 10.73
N LEU A 368 -16.92 -16.92 10.78
CA LEU A 368 -16.81 -18.19 11.51
C LEU A 368 -17.04 -18.02 13.02
N PHE A 369 -16.65 -16.86 13.55
CA PHE A 369 -16.73 -16.53 14.98
C PHE A 369 -18.05 -15.87 15.39
N GLY A 370 -19.04 -15.84 14.50
CA GLY A 370 -20.37 -15.30 14.78
C GLY A 370 -20.51 -13.80 14.50
N ALA A 371 -21.58 -13.21 15.03
CA ALA A 371 -21.90 -11.80 14.81
C ALA A 371 -20.78 -10.88 15.31
N LYS A 372 -20.57 -9.76 14.60
CA LYS A 372 -19.53 -8.74 14.85
C LYS A 372 -18.09 -9.20 14.59
N TRP A 373 -17.89 -10.42 14.09
CA TRP A 373 -16.57 -10.95 13.72
C TRP A 373 -16.48 -11.24 12.23
N ALA A 374 -15.42 -10.75 11.59
CA ALA A 374 -14.98 -11.12 10.25
C ALA A 374 -13.69 -11.95 10.37
N ASP A 375 -13.34 -12.68 9.32
CA ASP A 375 -12.14 -13.51 9.29
C ASP A 375 -11.69 -13.83 7.86
N ASP A 376 -10.44 -14.27 7.74
CA ASP A 376 -9.80 -14.60 6.46
C ASP A 376 -10.57 -15.64 5.63
N TRP A 377 -11.29 -16.56 6.27
CA TRP A 377 -11.91 -17.72 5.61
C TRP A 377 -13.40 -17.50 5.29
N SER A 378 -14.00 -16.45 5.87
CA SER A 378 -15.38 -16.05 5.65
C SER A 378 -15.55 -15.02 4.53
N GLN A 379 -14.54 -14.80 3.70
CA GLN A 379 -14.62 -13.91 2.54
C GLN A 379 -15.61 -14.45 1.50
N TYR A 380 -16.38 -13.56 0.86
CA TYR A 380 -17.39 -13.95 -0.12
C TYR A 380 -17.70 -12.87 -1.14
N LEU A 381 -18.30 -13.29 -2.25
CA LEU A 381 -18.91 -12.41 -3.24
C LEU A 381 -20.44 -12.48 -3.15
N VAL A 382 -21.13 -11.37 -3.37
CA VAL A 382 -22.58 -11.31 -3.59
C VAL A 382 -22.86 -10.64 -4.92
N ARG A 383 -23.57 -11.34 -5.81
CA ARG A 383 -24.04 -10.76 -7.06
C ARG A 383 -25.33 -9.99 -6.85
N ASP A 384 -25.37 -8.74 -7.30
CA ASP A 384 -26.59 -7.94 -7.31
C ASP A 384 -26.72 -7.08 -8.58
N GLY A 385 -27.66 -7.47 -9.46
CA GLY A 385 -27.81 -6.82 -10.76
C GLY A 385 -26.50 -6.79 -11.54
N GLU A 386 -26.08 -5.60 -11.98
CA GLU A 386 -24.80 -5.37 -12.69
C GLU A 386 -23.59 -5.22 -11.75
N ALA A 387 -23.79 -5.34 -10.44
CA ALA A 387 -22.72 -5.25 -9.44
C ALA A 387 -22.36 -6.62 -8.86
N THR A 388 -21.10 -6.74 -8.44
CA THR A 388 -20.63 -7.82 -7.57
C THR A 388 -19.96 -7.20 -6.37
N HIS A 389 -20.42 -7.55 -5.16
CA HIS A 389 -19.88 -7.05 -3.90
C HIS A 389 -18.93 -8.08 -3.32
N PHE A 390 -17.70 -7.67 -3.00
CA PHE A 390 -16.71 -8.49 -2.32
C PHE A 390 -16.58 -8.03 -0.88
N THR A 391 -16.81 -8.94 0.06
CA THR A 391 -16.52 -8.74 1.48
C THR A 391 -15.15 -9.33 1.79
N ASP A 392 -14.21 -8.50 2.20
CA ASP A 392 -12.84 -8.92 2.56
C ASP A 392 -12.75 -9.47 4.00
N ALA A 393 -11.54 -9.87 4.40
CA ALA A 393 -11.26 -10.45 5.72
C ALA A 393 -11.58 -9.53 6.90
N ASP A 394 -11.66 -8.22 6.67
CA ASP A 394 -11.99 -7.21 7.69
C ASP A 394 -13.49 -6.81 7.67
N GLY A 395 -14.29 -7.49 6.83
CA GLY A 395 -15.70 -7.19 6.64
C GLY A 395 -15.96 -5.93 5.79
N VAL A 396 -14.95 -5.42 5.09
CA VAL A 396 -15.10 -4.26 4.19
C VAL A 396 -15.68 -4.73 2.88
N VAL A 397 -16.70 -4.02 2.39
CA VAL A 397 -17.37 -4.35 1.13
C VAL A 397 -16.89 -3.45 0.01
N TYR A 398 -16.27 -4.04 -1.00
CA TYR A 398 -15.89 -3.41 -2.26
C TYR A 398 -16.86 -3.80 -3.37
N THR A 399 -17.39 -2.81 -4.08
CA THR A 399 -18.32 -3.06 -5.19
C THR A 399 -17.59 -3.01 -6.52
N PHE A 400 -17.75 -4.05 -7.34
CA PHE A 400 -17.21 -4.18 -8.69
C PHE A 400 -18.33 -4.03 -9.72
N HIS A 401 -18.07 -3.30 -10.81
CA HIS A 401 -19.02 -3.15 -11.91
C HIS A 401 -18.87 -4.29 -12.92
N THR A 402 -19.87 -5.14 -13.01
CA THR A 402 -19.85 -6.44 -13.71
C THR A 402 -21.10 -6.64 -14.59
N PRO A 403 -21.43 -5.79 -15.57
CA PRO A 403 -22.68 -5.90 -16.32
C PRO A 403 -22.72 -7.07 -17.32
N GLU A 404 -21.56 -7.57 -17.75
CA GLU A 404 -21.39 -8.53 -18.85
C GLU A 404 -20.93 -9.90 -18.35
N GLU A 405 -21.32 -10.97 -19.05
CA GLU A 405 -21.01 -12.36 -18.70
C GLU A 405 -19.53 -12.59 -18.39
N HIS A 406 -18.65 -12.10 -19.27
CA HIS A 406 -17.22 -12.09 -19.02
C HIS A 406 -16.87 -10.94 -18.06
N VAL A 407 -16.29 -11.29 -16.91
CA VAL A 407 -15.91 -10.33 -15.87
C VAL A 407 -14.42 -10.00 -15.98
N PHE A 408 -14.13 -8.71 -16.06
CA PHE A 408 -12.84 -8.14 -15.68
C PHE A 408 -13.06 -6.74 -15.10
N SER A 409 -12.90 -6.59 -13.78
CA SER A 409 -13.23 -5.38 -13.05
C SER A 409 -12.25 -5.10 -11.89
N VAL A 410 -12.10 -3.83 -11.54
CA VAL A 410 -11.28 -3.34 -10.44
C VAL A 410 -12.07 -2.33 -9.60
N ASN A 411 -11.82 -2.32 -8.29
CA ASN A 411 -12.31 -1.26 -7.41
C ASN A 411 -11.14 -0.33 -7.04
N LEU A 412 -11.25 0.96 -7.35
CA LEU A 412 -10.13 1.89 -7.19
C LEU A 412 -9.79 2.21 -5.71
N HIS A 413 -10.66 1.88 -4.74
CA HIS A 413 -10.29 1.91 -3.31
C HIS A 413 -9.43 0.72 -2.88
N ALA A 414 -9.39 -0.34 -3.69
CA ALA A 414 -8.59 -1.54 -3.50
C ALA A 414 -8.06 -2.01 -4.86
N GLY A 415 -7.34 -1.12 -5.56
CA GLY A 415 -6.92 -1.33 -6.96
C GLY A 415 -6.06 -2.58 -7.20
N HIS A 416 -5.48 -3.14 -6.13
CA HIS A 416 -4.72 -4.38 -6.14
C HIS A 416 -5.59 -5.62 -6.36
N TYR A 417 -6.90 -5.54 -6.12
CA TYR A 417 -7.84 -6.62 -6.38
C TYR A 417 -8.43 -6.53 -7.80
N LEU A 418 -8.09 -7.53 -8.62
CA LEU A 418 -8.67 -7.72 -9.95
C LEU A 418 -9.72 -8.84 -9.90
N LEU A 419 -10.99 -8.48 -10.08
CA LEU A 419 -12.09 -9.45 -10.18
C LEU A 419 -12.21 -9.93 -11.63
N PHE A 420 -12.19 -11.24 -11.85
CA PHE A 420 -12.32 -11.83 -13.19
C PHE A 420 -13.03 -13.18 -13.20
N GLY A 421 -13.39 -13.66 -14.39
CA GLY A 421 -14.05 -14.95 -14.60
C GLY A 421 -15.38 -14.82 -15.35
N GLU A 422 -16.33 -15.68 -15.05
CA GLU A 422 -17.63 -15.71 -15.71
C GLU A 422 -18.75 -15.46 -14.69
N ARG A 423 -19.69 -14.57 -15.01
CA ARG A 423 -20.82 -14.24 -14.13
C ARG A 423 -21.68 -15.47 -13.86
N SER A 424 -21.94 -16.32 -14.84
CA SER A 424 -22.68 -17.57 -14.66
C SER A 424 -21.83 -18.71 -14.11
N GLY A 425 -20.51 -18.63 -14.30
CA GLY A 425 -19.53 -19.61 -13.83
C GLY A 425 -18.83 -19.18 -12.54
N ASN A 426 -17.57 -19.57 -12.35
CA ASN A 426 -16.76 -19.17 -11.20
C ASN A 426 -16.22 -17.74 -11.35
N LEU A 427 -16.03 -17.07 -10.21
CA LEU A 427 -15.32 -15.79 -10.14
C LEU A 427 -14.02 -15.96 -9.36
N TYR A 428 -13.05 -15.12 -9.68
CA TYR A 428 -11.72 -15.12 -9.13
C TYR A 428 -11.32 -13.70 -8.77
N LEU A 429 -10.63 -13.52 -7.66
CA LEU A 429 -10.04 -12.25 -7.26
C LEU A 429 -8.53 -12.43 -7.19
N PHE A 430 -7.80 -11.78 -8.09
CA PHE A 430 -6.34 -11.76 -8.03
C PHE A 430 -5.88 -10.57 -7.20
N ASP A 431 -5.19 -10.86 -6.09
CA ASP A 431 -4.49 -9.88 -5.28
C ASP A 431 -3.08 -9.69 -5.84
N ARG A 432 -2.88 -8.53 -6.48
CA ARG A 432 -1.59 -8.13 -7.07
C ARG A 432 -0.49 -7.91 -6.02
N GLN A 433 -0.83 -7.59 -4.78
CA GLN A 433 0.16 -7.37 -3.72
C GLN A 433 0.64 -8.70 -3.16
N ALA A 434 -0.29 -9.60 -2.85
CA ALA A 434 0.02 -10.93 -2.32
C ALA A 434 0.47 -11.93 -3.41
N GLN A 435 0.21 -11.63 -4.68
CA GLN A 435 0.35 -12.57 -5.81
C GLN A 435 -0.49 -13.85 -5.62
N LEU A 436 -1.67 -13.72 -4.99
CA LEU A 436 -2.58 -14.81 -4.70
C LEU A 436 -3.90 -14.66 -5.45
N THR A 437 -4.50 -15.80 -5.83
CA THR A 437 -5.84 -15.85 -6.42
C THR A 437 -6.81 -16.47 -5.43
N LEU A 438 -7.83 -15.69 -5.03
CA LEU A 438 -8.98 -16.17 -4.29
C LEU A 438 -10.03 -16.67 -5.29
N SER A 439 -10.45 -17.92 -5.17
CA SER A 439 -11.42 -18.56 -6.05
C SER A 439 -12.78 -18.64 -5.38
N PHE A 440 -13.84 -18.18 -6.05
CA PHE A 440 -15.22 -18.21 -5.56
C PHE A 440 -16.07 -19.08 -6.48
N GLU A 441 -16.35 -20.30 -6.03
CA GLU A 441 -17.12 -21.26 -6.81
C GLU A 441 -18.60 -20.85 -6.91
N HIS A 442 -19.18 -21.07 -8.09
CA HIS A 442 -20.61 -20.89 -8.25
C HIS A 442 -21.39 -22.00 -7.54
N ARG A 443 -22.28 -21.60 -6.64
CA ARG A 443 -23.33 -22.43 -6.07
C ARG A 443 -24.68 -21.75 -6.33
N ASP A 444 -25.78 -22.50 -6.24
CA ASP A 444 -27.12 -21.95 -6.42
C ASP A 444 -27.34 -20.74 -5.47
N GLY A 445 -27.76 -19.61 -6.03
CA GLY A 445 -27.97 -18.36 -5.29
C GLY A 445 -27.05 -17.20 -5.70
N LYS A 446 -27.19 -16.08 -5.00
CA LYS A 446 -26.42 -14.84 -5.25
C LYS A 446 -25.04 -14.83 -4.60
N ARG A 447 -24.85 -15.58 -3.50
CA ARG A 447 -23.63 -15.59 -2.68
C ARG A 447 -22.65 -16.65 -3.21
N ARG A 448 -21.37 -16.31 -3.28
CA ARG A 448 -20.27 -17.21 -3.68
C ARG A 448 -19.23 -17.21 -2.58
N LEU A 449 -18.93 -18.39 -2.07
CA LEU A 449 -18.04 -18.58 -0.95
C LEU A 449 -16.61 -18.82 -1.44
N LEU A 450 -15.63 -18.42 -0.63
CA LEU A 450 -14.22 -18.69 -0.89
C LEU A 450 -14.00 -20.21 -0.95
N SER A 451 -13.62 -20.72 -2.11
CA SER A 451 -13.44 -22.16 -2.37
C SER A 451 -11.97 -22.56 -2.41
N ALA A 452 -11.07 -21.64 -2.76
CA ALA A 452 -9.63 -21.88 -2.72
C ALA A 452 -8.83 -20.57 -2.67
N ILE A 453 -7.62 -20.65 -2.14
CA ILE A 453 -6.54 -19.66 -2.32
C ILE A 453 -5.40 -20.40 -3.00
N SER A 454 -4.83 -19.80 -4.05
CA SER A 454 -3.69 -20.37 -4.76
C SER A 454 -2.66 -19.30 -5.13
N ASP A 455 -1.39 -19.69 -5.18
CA ASP A 455 -0.34 -18.88 -5.79
C ASP A 455 -0.19 -19.21 -7.30
N ARG A 456 0.87 -18.69 -7.91
CA ARG A 456 1.22 -18.91 -9.33
C ARG A 456 2.15 -20.12 -9.56
N HIS A 457 2.48 -20.87 -8.50
CA HIS A 457 3.16 -22.17 -8.55
C HIS A 457 2.18 -23.34 -8.38
N ASP A 458 0.88 -23.06 -8.44
CA ASP A 458 -0.22 -24.02 -8.21
C ASP A 458 -0.25 -24.60 -6.77
N ASN A 459 0.46 -24.00 -5.81
CA ASN A 459 0.26 -24.31 -4.39
C ASN A 459 -1.14 -23.83 -3.99
N ARG A 460 -1.86 -24.62 -3.17
CA ARG A 460 -3.30 -24.41 -3.00
C ARG A 460 -3.81 -24.78 -1.61
N ILE A 461 -4.58 -23.85 -1.05
CA ILE A 461 -5.49 -24.06 0.09
C ILE A 461 -6.90 -24.22 -0.49
N THR A 462 -7.62 -25.30 -0.13
CA THR A 462 -8.99 -25.55 -0.59
C THR A 462 -9.96 -25.62 0.59
N PHE A 463 -11.10 -24.96 0.44
CA PHE A 463 -12.14 -24.81 1.46
C PHE A 463 -13.35 -25.70 1.09
N HIS A 464 -13.66 -26.65 1.96
CA HIS A 464 -14.72 -27.65 1.76
C HIS A 464 -15.90 -27.34 2.65
N TYR A 465 -17.06 -27.12 2.03
CA TYR A 465 -18.29 -26.74 2.72
C TYR A 465 -19.31 -27.86 2.66
N ASP A 466 -19.92 -28.14 3.81
CA ASP A 466 -21.06 -29.03 3.94
C ASP A 466 -22.38 -28.28 3.66
N ASP A 467 -23.37 -29.02 3.17
CA ASP A 467 -24.73 -28.54 2.90
C ASP A 467 -25.63 -28.83 4.10
N LEU A 468 -26.08 -27.78 4.79
CA LEU A 468 -27.04 -27.89 5.88
C LEU A 468 -28.46 -27.93 5.29
N HIS A 469 -29.03 -29.14 5.31
CA HIS A 469 -30.26 -29.50 4.62
C HIS A 469 -31.51 -28.71 5.08
N ASP A 470 -31.46 -28.05 6.25
CA ASP A 470 -32.63 -27.39 6.84
C ASP A 470 -32.74 -25.88 6.55
N GLU A 471 -31.68 -25.20 6.10
CA GLU A 471 -31.73 -23.73 5.84
C GLU A 471 -30.99 -23.23 4.59
N GLY A 472 -30.37 -24.12 3.78
CA GLY A 472 -29.62 -23.69 2.58
C GLY A 472 -28.38 -22.86 2.91
N VAL A 473 -27.88 -23.00 4.14
CA VAL A 473 -26.66 -22.35 4.64
C VAL A 473 -25.50 -23.33 4.47
N PHE A 474 -24.43 -22.90 3.82
CA PHE A 474 -23.21 -23.68 3.70
C PHE A 474 -22.29 -23.40 4.88
N GLN A 475 -21.68 -24.44 5.44
CA GLN A 475 -20.78 -24.36 6.58
C GLN A 475 -19.41 -24.94 6.21
N LEU A 476 -18.33 -24.20 6.50
CA LEU A 476 -16.97 -24.63 6.21
C LEU A 476 -16.59 -25.79 7.14
N ALA A 477 -16.50 -27.01 6.64
CA ALA A 477 -16.22 -28.19 7.47
C ALA A 477 -14.75 -28.56 7.48
N GLN A 478 -14.02 -28.28 6.40
CA GLN A 478 -12.64 -28.70 6.24
C GLN A 478 -11.83 -27.74 5.36
N VAL A 479 -10.55 -27.56 5.69
CA VAL A 479 -9.56 -26.89 4.85
C VAL A 479 -8.46 -27.89 4.50
N THR A 480 -8.08 -28.02 3.23
CA THR A 480 -6.97 -28.90 2.79
C THR A 480 -5.85 -28.10 2.16
N HIS A 481 -4.61 -28.48 2.47
CA HIS A 481 -3.42 -27.84 1.93
C HIS A 481 -2.69 -28.75 0.93
N SER A 482 -2.08 -28.18 -0.11
CA SER A 482 -1.29 -28.93 -1.11
C SER A 482 -0.09 -29.66 -0.50
N ASP A 483 0.44 -29.17 0.62
CA ASP A 483 1.52 -29.83 1.39
C ASP A 483 1.07 -31.10 2.14
N GLY A 484 -0.23 -31.47 2.07
CA GLY A 484 -0.72 -32.76 2.52
C GLY A 484 -1.42 -32.79 3.89
N TYR A 485 -1.48 -31.68 4.60
CA TYR A 485 -2.26 -31.58 5.85
C TYR A 485 -3.69 -31.07 5.60
N ARG A 486 -4.58 -31.29 6.58
CA ARG A 486 -5.93 -30.73 6.58
C ARG A 486 -6.32 -30.19 7.96
N LEU A 487 -7.19 -29.20 7.97
CA LEU A 487 -7.84 -28.69 9.16
C LEU A 487 -9.31 -29.14 9.17
N LEU A 488 -9.76 -29.67 10.29
CA LEU A 488 -11.18 -29.99 10.52
C LEU A 488 -11.78 -28.93 11.43
N LEU A 489 -12.95 -28.43 11.06
CA LEU A 489 -13.68 -27.41 11.80
C LEU A 489 -14.96 -28.04 12.37
N ASP A 490 -15.09 -28.06 13.69
CA ASP A 490 -16.32 -28.53 14.35
C ASP A 490 -17.13 -27.36 14.89
N TYR A 491 -18.45 -27.53 14.91
CA TYR A 491 -19.39 -26.48 15.26
C TYR A 491 -20.43 -26.94 16.28
N ASP A 492 -20.87 -26.01 17.12
CA ASP A 492 -22.15 -26.10 17.84
C ASP A 492 -23.18 -25.26 17.08
N ARG A 493 -24.11 -25.93 16.39
CA ARG A 493 -25.01 -25.34 15.39
C ARG A 493 -24.20 -24.63 14.30
N HIS A 494 -24.19 -23.29 14.26
CA HIS A 494 -23.47 -22.49 13.25
C HIS A 494 -22.24 -21.76 13.81
N ARG A 495 -21.79 -22.12 15.01
CA ARG A 495 -20.73 -21.41 15.74
C ARG A 495 -19.50 -22.30 15.86
N LEU A 496 -18.35 -21.83 15.38
CA LEU A 496 -17.09 -22.60 15.35
C LEU A 496 -16.65 -22.92 16.78
N VAL A 497 -16.46 -24.20 17.11
CA VAL A 497 -16.04 -24.62 18.47
C VAL A 497 -14.59 -25.07 18.47
N THR A 498 -14.14 -25.79 17.45
CA THR A 498 -12.75 -26.27 17.37
C THR A 498 -12.19 -26.18 15.96
N VAL A 499 -10.87 -25.99 15.87
CA VAL A 499 -10.08 -26.24 14.66
C VAL A 499 -8.99 -27.24 15.00
N ASP A 500 -9.03 -28.41 14.37
CA ASP A 500 -8.04 -29.46 14.55
C ASP A 500 -7.14 -29.58 13.32
N TYR A 501 -5.82 -29.60 13.54
CA TYR A 501 -4.80 -29.92 12.53
C TYR A 501 -4.58 -31.42 12.42
N LEU A 502 -4.62 -31.95 11.20
CA LEU A 502 -4.44 -33.37 10.92
C LEU A 502 -3.42 -33.60 9.79
N THR A 503 -2.52 -34.54 10.08
CA THR A 503 -1.61 -35.22 9.14
C THR A 503 -1.73 -36.73 9.34
N ASP A 504 -0.97 -37.53 8.60
CA ASP A 504 -0.93 -38.98 8.81
C ASP A 504 -0.34 -39.35 10.19
N GLU A 505 0.50 -38.49 10.77
CA GLU A 505 1.22 -38.76 12.02
C GLU A 505 0.73 -37.96 13.24
N LEU A 506 0.05 -36.83 13.03
CA LEU A 506 -0.31 -35.89 14.10
C LEU A 506 -1.76 -35.41 13.97
N ARG A 507 -2.50 -35.48 15.09
CA ARG A 507 -3.70 -34.69 15.35
C ARG A 507 -3.41 -33.70 16.47
N GLN A 508 -3.57 -32.41 16.21
CA GLN A 508 -3.35 -31.33 17.17
C GLN A 508 -4.51 -30.34 17.12
N GLN A 509 -5.15 -30.11 18.26
CA GLN A 509 -6.15 -29.04 18.37
C GLN A 509 -5.45 -27.69 18.35
N LEU A 510 -5.84 -26.81 17.43
CA LEU A 510 -5.24 -25.49 17.22
C LEU A 510 -6.08 -24.35 17.78
N VAL A 511 -7.41 -24.47 17.77
CA VAL A 511 -8.30 -23.41 18.25
C VAL A 511 -9.46 -24.05 19.01
N THR A 512 -9.86 -23.44 20.12
CA THR A 512 -11.12 -23.72 20.82
C THR A 512 -11.87 -22.42 21.06
N CYS A 513 -13.19 -22.45 20.94
CA CYS A 513 -14.05 -21.29 21.13
C CYS A 513 -15.30 -21.65 21.95
N GLN A 514 -15.79 -20.69 22.72
CA GLN A 514 -17.06 -20.77 23.42
C GLN A 514 -17.87 -19.50 23.19
N TYR A 515 -19.18 -19.61 23.41
CA TYR A 515 -20.14 -18.54 23.16
C TYR A 515 -21.05 -18.35 24.35
N ASP A 516 -21.48 -17.12 24.58
CA ASP A 516 -22.48 -16.80 25.59
C ASP A 516 -23.90 -17.26 25.19
N GLU A 517 -24.87 -17.01 26.08
CA GLU A 517 -26.28 -17.35 25.86
C GLU A 517 -26.91 -16.58 24.69
N GLN A 518 -26.38 -15.39 24.37
CA GLN A 518 -26.80 -14.55 23.25
C GLN A 518 -26.14 -14.96 21.93
N GLY A 519 -25.09 -15.77 22.00
CA GLY A 519 -24.35 -16.30 20.85
C GLY A 519 -23.14 -15.48 20.42
N TYR A 520 -22.65 -14.54 21.24
CA TYR A 520 -21.38 -13.85 20.99
C TYR A 520 -20.19 -14.65 21.54
N LEU A 521 -19.01 -14.46 20.96
CA LEU A 521 -17.79 -15.21 21.24
C LEU A 521 -17.20 -14.87 22.62
N SER A 522 -17.53 -15.66 23.64
CA SER A 522 -17.16 -15.38 25.03
C SER A 522 -15.76 -15.83 25.42
N GLU A 523 -15.21 -16.85 24.76
CA GLU A 523 -13.86 -17.37 25.02
C GLU A 523 -13.25 -17.91 23.74
N CYS A 524 -11.94 -17.72 23.58
CA CYS A 524 -11.19 -18.37 22.52
C CYS A 524 -9.75 -18.63 22.95
N ALA A 525 -9.34 -19.91 22.92
CA ALA A 525 -7.97 -20.33 23.16
C ALA A 525 -7.35 -20.85 21.87
N THR A 526 -6.11 -20.48 21.60
CA THR A 526 -5.38 -20.90 20.40
C THR A 526 -4.14 -21.67 20.80
N PHE A 527 -3.63 -22.63 20.05
CA PHE A 527 -2.38 -23.34 20.36
C PHE A 527 -1.13 -22.50 20.08
N GLN A 528 -1.24 -21.52 19.15
CA GLN A 528 -0.11 -20.71 18.69
C GLN A 528 -0.12 -19.28 19.23
N HIS A 529 -1.27 -18.66 19.47
CA HIS A 529 -1.33 -17.22 19.80
C HIS A 529 -1.82 -16.97 21.23
N SER A 530 -3.01 -16.39 21.41
CA SER A 530 -3.55 -15.97 22.70
C SER A 530 -4.66 -16.89 23.24
N HIS A 531 -5.01 -16.68 24.50
CA HIS A 531 -6.22 -17.18 25.15
C HIS A 531 -6.98 -15.98 25.72
N LEU A 532 -8.14 -15.67 25.14
CA LEU A 532 -8.88 -14.44 25.44
C LEU A 532 -10.33 -14.74 25.80
N TRP A 533 -10.88 -13.94 26.70
CA TRP A 533 -12.29 -13.90 27.06
C TRP A 533 -12.88 -12.54 26.72
N HIS A 534 -14.16 -12.54 26.36
CA HIS A 534 -14.90 -11.33 26.02
C HIS A 534 -16.29 -11.35 26.66
N GLU A 535 -16.76 -10.17 27.02
CA GLU A 535 -18.14 -9.93 27.46
C GLU A 535 -18.78 -8.89 26.55
N TYR A 536 -20.09 -9.03 26.32
CA TYR A 536 -20.83 -8.19 25.40
C TYR A 536 -22.10 -7.61 26.05
N ASP A 537 -22.51 -6.44 25.57
CA ASP A 537 -23.88 -5.97 25.78
C ASP A 537 -24.88 -6.70 24.85
N THR A 538 -26.17 -6.44 25.02
CA THR A 538 -27.22 -7.08 24.21
C THR A 538 -27.20 -6.70 22.73
N HIS A 539 -26.47 -5.64 22.35
CA HIS A 539 -26.30 -5.20 20.96
C HIS A 539 -25.01 -5.75 20.33
N GLY A 540 -24.24 -6.54 21.08
CA GLY A 540 -22.98 -7.14 20.63
C GLY A 540 -21.78 -6.20 20.70
N HIS A 541 -21.86 -5.10 21.47
CA HIS A 541 -20.68 -4.29 21.77
C HIS A 541 -19.87 -4.97 22.86
N MET A 542 -18.58 -5.22 22.60
CA MET A 542 -17.68 -5.88 23.55
C MET A 542 -17.42 -4.93 24.73
N THR A 543 -17.96 -5.20 25.91
CA THR A 543 -17.84 -4.32 27.08
C THR A 543 -16.60 -4.62 27.91
N ARG A 544 -16.05 -5.83 27.79
CA ARG A 544 -14.83 -6.24 28.51
C ARG A 544 -14.09 -7.31 27.72
N TRP A 545 -12.77 -7.29 27.79
CA TRP A 545 -11.94 -8.44 27.43
C TRP A 545 -10.80 -8.62 28.43
N HIS A 546 -10.35 -9.86 28.60
CA HIS A 546 -9.20 -10.17 29.44
C HIS A 546 -8.40 -11.36 28.89
N ASP A 547 -7.15 -11.47 29.29
CA ASP A 547 -6.28 -12.62 29.02
C ASP A 547 -6.34 -13.65 30.18
N ALA A 548 -5.48 -14.67 30.14
CA ALA A 548 -5.41 -15.71 31.17
C ALA A 548 -4.52 -15.31 32.36
N ASP A 549 -4.06 -14.07 32.42
CA ASP A 549 -3.23 -13.53 33.50
C ASP A 549 -3.86 -12.25 34.08
N ALA A 550 -3.20 -11.09 33.92
CA ALA A 550 -3.53 -9.87 34.65
C ALA A 550 -4.16 -8.78 33.77
N THR A 551 -4.23 -8.95 32.44
CA THR A 551 -4.79 -7.93 31.55
C THR A 551 -6.31 -7.99 31.60
N ASP A 552 -6.93 -6.85 31.91
CA ASP A 552 -8.38 -6.71 32.01
C ASP A 552 -8.76 -5.31 31.52
N VAL A 553 -9.55 -5.25 30.45
CA VAL A 553 -9.91 -4.01 29.78
C VAL A 553 -11.42 -3.91 29.68
N SER A 554 -11.96 -2.76 30.06
CA SER A 554 -13.38 -2.44 29.95
C SER A 554 -13.59 -1.26 29.01
N MET A 555 -14.63 -1.35 28.19
CA MET A 555 -15.00 -0.35 27.19
C MET A 555 -16.42 0.17 27.44
N GLY A 556 -16.58 1.49 27.29
CA GLY A 556 -17.87 2.16 27.33
C GLY A 556 -18.24 2.70 25.96
N TYR A 557 -19.51 2.61 25.59
CA TYR A 557 -20.01 2.98 24.26
C TYR A 557 -21.07 4.07 24.31
N ASP A 558 -21.18 4.85 23.24
CA ASP A 558 -22.36 5.66 22.97
C ASP A 558 -23.48 4.84 22.31
N THR A 559 -24.62 5.48 22.04
CA THR A 559 -25.81 4.82 21.45
C THR A 559 -25.62 4.35 20.00
N ARG A 560 -24.50 4.71 19.35
CA ARG A 560 -24.15 4.27 17.99
C ARG A 560 -23.09 3.17 18.00
N GLY A 561 -22.69 2.68 19.18
CA GLY A 561 -21.67 1.64 19.30
C GLY A 561 -20.24 2.14 19.16
N ARG A 562 -20.01 3.46 19.29
CA ARG A 562 -18.65 4.04 19.29
C ARG A 562 -18.08 4.09 20.70
N VAL A 563 -16.79 3.80 20.84
CA VAL A 563 -16.12 3.82 22.15
C VAL A 563 -16.03 5.25 22.67
N VAL A 564 -16.47 5.50 23.90
CA VAL A 564 -16.32 6.80 24.60
C VAL A 564 -15.33 6.73 25.75
N SER A 565 -15.03 5.53 26.24
CA SER A 565 -14.03 5.30 27.27
C SER A 565 -13.42 3.91 27.17
N VAL A 566 -12.12 3.83 27.41
CA VAL A 566 -11.41 2.59 27.75
C VAL A 566 -10.89 2.75 29.19
N SER A 567 -10.86 1.65 29.95
CA SER A 567 -10.32 1.65 31.30
C SER A 567 -9.82 0.27 31.70
N THR A 568 -8.77 0.24 32.51
CA THR A 568 -8.21 -0.98 33.11
C THR A 568 -8.18 -0.85 34.63
N PRO A 569 -8.35 -1.94 35.40
CA PRO A 569 -8.26 -1.91 36.86
C PRO A 569 -6.92 -1.39 37.40
N GLN A 570 -5.83 -1.66 36.67
CA GLN A 570 -4.46 -1.28 37.03
C GLN A 570 -4.17 0.21 36.76
N GLY A 571 -5.08 0.90 36.07
CA GLY A 571 -4.96 2.33 35.77
C GLY A 571 -4.21 2.65 34.46
N TYR A 572 -3.82 1.64 33.70
CA TYR A 572 -3.37 1.79 32.31
C TYR A 572 -4.54 2.17 31.39
N TRP A 573 -4.28 2.88 30.29
CA TRP A 573 -5.26 3.14 29.22
C TRP A 573 -6.62 3.65 29.71
N GLN A 574 -6.60 4.70 30.54
CA GLN A 574 -7.79 5.37 31.08
C GLN A 574 -8.31 6.44 30.12
N ASP A 575 -8.61 5.99 28.91
CA ASP A 575 -8.75 6.85 27.74
C ASP A 575 -10.18 7.38 27.59
N ARG A 576 -10.31 8.55 26.96
CA ARG A 576 -11.61 9.17 26.64
C ARG A 576 -11.65 9.67 25.21
N PHE A 577 -12.78 9.44 24.56
CA PHE A 577 -13.02 9.81 23.17
C PHE A 577 -14.23 10.73 23.08
N LEU A 578 -14.07 11.88 22.42
CA LEU A 578 -15.15 12.84 22.22
C LEU A 578 -15.32 13.08 20.72
N TYR A 579 -16.54 12.86 20.24
CA TYR A 579 -16.89 12.96 18.82
C TYR A 579 -17.67 14.25 18.53
N ASP A 580 -17.17 15.04 17.58
CA ASP A 580 -17.86 16.18 16.98
C ASP A 580 -18.18 15.83 15.52
N GLU A 581 -19.41 15.38 15.27
CA GLU A 581 -19.85 14.90 13.96
C GLU A 581 -20.04 16.03 12.95
N VAL A 582 -20.38 17.24 13.43
CA VAL A 582 -20.62 18.40 12.57
C VAL A 582 -19.32 18.82 11.93
N ASN A 583 -18.25 18.87 12.72
CA ASN A 583 -16.93 19.26 12.26
C ASN A 583 -16.04 18.08 11.84
N ARG A 584 -16.54 16.82 11.99
CA ARG A 584 -15.81 15.57 11.75
C ARG A 584 -14.47 15.53 12.49
N VAL A 585 -14.56 15.75 13.80
CA VAL A 585 -13.40 15.80 14.70
C VAL A 585 -13.56 14.78 15.82
N THR A 586 -12.52 14.02 16.07
CA THR A 586 -12.39 13.20 17.28
C THR A 586 -11.32 13.81 18.17
N THR A 587 -11.66 14.03 19.44
CA THR A 587 -10.69 14.38 20.48
C THR A 587 -10.41 13.15 21.33
N TYR A 588 -9.16 12.69 21.28
CA TYR A 588 -8.62 11.62 22.11
C TYR A 588 -7.90 12.21 23.31
N ARG A 589 -8.23 11.73 24.51
CA ARG A 589 -7.52 12.04 25.75
C ARG A 589 -6.96 10.75 26.32
N ASP A 590 -5.65 10.69 26.44
CA ASP A 590 -4.95 9.53 26.96
C ASP A 590 -4.88 9.51 28.49
N ALA A 591 -4.44 8.38 29.05
CA ALA A 591 -4.33 8.15 30.48
C ALA A 591 -3.34 9.07 31.22
N GLU A 592 -2.41 9.72 30.52
CA GLU A 592 -1.42 10.68 31.04
C GLU A 592 -1.90 12.15 30.88
N GLY A 593 -3.08 12.35 30.31
CA GLY A 593 -3.67 13.66 30.09
C GLY A 593 -3.27 14.33 28.77
N GLY A 594 -2.53 13.64 27.91
CA GLY A 594 -2.27 14.08 26.54
C GLY A 594 -3.57 14.16 25.74
N CYS A 595 -3.69 15.22 24.94
CA CYS A 595 -4.91 15.51 24.18
C CYS A 595 -4.56 15.62 22.69
N THR A 596 -4.99 14.64 21.91
CA THR A 596 -4.78 14.62 20.45
C THR A 596 -6.11 14.84 19.74
N ARG A 597 -6.12 15.63 18.68
CA ARG A 597 -7.32 15.85 17.86
C ARG A 597 -7.10 15.38 16.43
N TYR A 598 -8.12 14.73 15.88
CA TYR A 598 -8.11 14.13 14.55
C TYR A 598 -9.29 14.69 13.75
N TRP A 599 -9.03 15.25 12.56
CA TRP A 599 -10.05 15.62 11.60
C TRP A 599 -10.05 14.61 10.47
N TYR A 600 -11.23 14.23 9.98
CA TYR A 600 -11.35 13.24 8.91
C TYR A 600 -12.31 13.66 7.80
N ASN A 601 -12.10 13.11 6.61
CA ASN A 601 -12.92 13.36 5.43
C ASN A 601 -14.20 12.48 5.40
N GLY A 602 -14.95 12.50 4.29
CA GLY A 602 -16.18 11.71 4.15
C GLY A 602 -15.96 10.20 4.09
N ASP A 603 -14.74 9.77 3.77
CA ASP A 603 -14.33 8.38 3.69
C ASP A 603 -13.71 7.85 4.99
N GLY A 604 -13.73 8.66 6.06
CA GLY A 604 -13.14 8.33 7.36
C GLY A 604 -11.61 8.36 7.39
N GLN A 605 -10.96 9.00 6.40
CA GLN A 605 -9.51 9.15 6.38
C GLN A 605 -9.09 10.40 7.15
N ILE A 606 -8.08 10.27 8.01
CA ILE A 606 -7.54 11.40 8.77
C ILE A 606 -6.87 12.40 7.81
N ILE A 607 -7.31 13.66 7.81
CA ILE A 607 -6.77 14.75 6.98
C ILE A 607 -5.93 15.75 7.79
N ARG A 608 -6.10 15.77 9.11
CA ARG A 608 -5.35 16.64 10.01
C ARG A 608 -5.24 15.99 11.39
N LYS A 609 -4.07 16.09 12.00
CA LYS A 609 -3.77 15.64 13.36
C LYS A 609 -3.13 16.79 14.13
N LEU A 610 -3.62 17.05 15.34
CA LEU A 610 -3.02 18.00 16.28
C LEU A 610 -2.63 17.25 17.54
N ASP A 611 -1.33 17.21 17.83
CA ASP A 611 -0.80 16.47 18.98
C ASP A 611 -0.97 17.23 20.30
N PRO A 612 -0.61 16.61 21.45
CA PRO A 612 -0.76 17.25 22.76
C PRO A 612 0.05 18.52 22.98
N LEU A 613 1.07 18.78 22.15
CA LEU A 613 1.89 20.00 22.18
C LEU A 613 1.39 21.06 21.18
N GLY A 614 0.29 20.79 20.47
CA GLY A 614 -0.25 21.69 19.44
C GLY A 614 0.51 21.63 18.11
N ARG A 615 1.34 20.60 17.89
CA ARG A 615 2.02 20.37 16.61
C ARG A 615 1.04 19.76 15.63
N GLU A 616 0.99 20.33 14.42
CA GLU A 616 0.02 19.97 13.40
C GLU A 616 0.64 19.10 12.30
N MET A 617 -0.07 18.06 11.89
CA MET A 617 0.24 17.28 10.70
C MET A 617 -0.97 17.30 9.77
N LEU A 618 -0.71 17.44 8.46
CA LEU A 618 -1.74 17.47 7.41
C LEU A 618 -1.55 16.30 6.45
N LEU A 619 -2.66 15.69 6.03
CA LEU A 619 -2.68 14.53 5.16
C LEU A 619 -3.67 14.78 4.01
N GLU A 620 -3.21 14.53 2.79
CA GLU A 620 -4.04 14.62 1.58
C GLU A 620 -4.24 13.22 0.99
N TRP A 621 -5.45 12.93 0.54
CA TRP A 621 -5.84 11.60 0.05
C TRP A 621 -6.56 11.68 -1.29
N ASP A 622 -6.43 10.61 -2.06
CA ASP A 622 -7.31 10.27 -3.16
C ASP A 622 -7.76 8.82 -3.01
N LEU A 623 -9.07 8.60 -3.01
CA LEU A 623 -9.70 7.30 -2.72
C LEU A 623 -9.17 6.67 -1.42
N SER A 624 -8.28 5.68 -1.50
CA SER A 624 -7.64 5.02 -0.35
C SER A 624 -6.14 5.32 -0.22
N HIS A 625 -5.58 6.14 -1.12
CA HIS A 625 -4.16 6.40 -1.27
C HIS A 625 -3.77 7.77 -0.70
N LYS A 626 -2.68 7.82 0.09
CA LYS A 626 -2.17 9.05 0.70
C LYS A 626 -1.37 9.82 -0.35
N LEU A 627 -1.86 10.94 -0.86
CA LEU A 627 -1.17 11.77 -1.85
C LEU A 627 -0.04 12.59 -1.25
N SER A 628 -0.22 13.08 -0.03
CA SER A 628 0.83 13.83 0.66
C SER A 628 0.69 13.85 2.17
N GLU A 629 1.81 14.13 2.82
CA GLU A 629 1.91 14.34 4.26
C GLU A 629 2.77 15.57 4.51
N THR A 630 2.25 16.52 5.29
CA THR A 630 2.98 17.70 5.74
C THR A 630 3.18 17.62 7.24
N ASP A 631 4.43 17.64 7.66
CA ASP A 631 4.79 17.52 9.07
C ASP A 631 4.63 18.84 9.83
N PRO A 632 4.81 18.86 11.17
CA PRO A 632 4.68 20.08 11.97
C PRO A 632 5.66 21.21 11.66
N LEU A 633 6.71 20.96 10.88
CA LEU A 633 7.65 21.97 10.41
C LEU A 633 7.27 22.51 9.03
N GLY A 634 6.13 22.08 8.47
CA GLY A 634 5.68 22.47 7.13
C GLY A 634 6.42 21.73 6.01
N ARG A 635 7.18 20.67 6.32
CA ARG A 635 7.92 19.88 5.33
C ARG A 635 6.96 18.87 4.70
N LYS A 636 6.88 18.86 3.37
CA LYS A 636 5.90 18.05 2.62
C LYS A 636 6.58 16.86 1.92
N THR A 637 6.05 15.67 2.15
CA THR A 637 6.34 14.44 1.41
C THR A 637 5.16 14.14 0.48
N THR A 638 5.41 13.76 -0.77
CA THR A 638 4.34 13.43 -1.74
C THR A 638 4.51 12.03 -2.32
N PHE A 639 3.39 11.40 -2.63
CA PHE A 639 3.30 10.04 -3.13
C PHE A 639 2.45 10.02 -4.40
N GLU A 640 2.89 9.28 -5.41
CA GLU A 640 2.13 9.04 -6.65
C GLU A 640 1.91 7.55 -6.81
N TYR A 641 0.72 7.16 -7.26
CA TYR A 641 0.31 5.76 -7.37
C TYR A 641 -0.10 5.41 -8.79
N SER A 642 0.08 4.14 -9.14
CA SER A 642 -0.52 3.52 -10.31
C SER A 642 -2.05 3.46 -10.16
N PRO A 643 -2.83 3.33 -11.25
CA PRO A 643 -4.27 3.09 -11.19
C PRO A 643 -4.70 1.86 -10.36
N TYR A 644 -3.78 0.90 -10.14
CA TYR A 644 -3.99 -0.31 -9.34
C TYR A 644 -3.43 -0.18 -7.91
N GLY A 645 -2.92 1.00 -7.54
CA GLY A 645 -2.57 1.35 -6.16
C GLY A 645 -1.14 1.07 -5.74
N GLU A 646 -0.25 0.64 -6.65
CA GLU A 646 1.19 0.53 -6.38
C GLU A 646 1.85 1.92 -6.34
N LEU A 647 2.80 2.15 -5.42
CA LEU A 647 3.51 3.43 -5.28
C LEU A 647 4.50 3.60 -6.44
N THR A 648 4.30 4.56 -7.34
CA THR A 648 5.15 4.80 -8.51
C THR A 648 6.19 5.92 -8.30
N GLN A 649 5.92 6.87 -7.40
CA GLN A 649 6.87 7.92 -7.05
C GLN A 649 6.74 8.32 -5.58
N LEU A 650 7.89 8.52 -4.92
CA LEU A 650 7.99 9.14 -3.60
C LEU A 650 8.91 10.36 -3.70
N ARG A 651 8.45 11.51 -3.23
CA ARG A 651 9.25 12.74 -3.16
C ARG A 651 9.36 13.18 -1.71
N LEU A 652 10.59 13.24 -1.21
CA LEU A 652 10.90 13.70 0.13
C LEU A 652 10.96 15.24 0.20
N PRO A 653 10.85 15.85 1.39
CA PRO A 653 10.85 17.31 1.52
C PRO A 653 12.12 17.99 1.02
N ALA A 654 13.25 17.27 0.99
CA ALA A 654 14.53 17.76 0.47
C ALA A 654 14.59 17.79 -1.08
N GLY A 655 13.54 17.34 -1.78
CA GLY A 655 13.49 17.27 -3.24
C GLY A 655 14.00 15.96 -3.83
N GLU A 656 14.50 15.04 -3.00
CA GLU A 656 14.88 13.68 -3.40
C GLU A 656 13.66 12.92 -3.93
N VAL A 657 13.84 12.22 -5.05
CA VAL A 657 12.78 11.47 -5.74
C VAL A 657 13.20 10.02 -5.88
N PHE A 658 12.28 9.13 -5.51
CA PHE A 658 12.34 7.69 -5.76
C PHE A 658 11.27 7.36 -6.78
N VAL A 659 11.60 6.52 -7.76
CA VAL A 659 10.67 6.07 -8.80
C VAL A 659 10.63 4.54 -8.80
N TYR A 660 9.44 3.98 -8.92
CA TYR A 660 9.21 2.54 -8.87
C TYR A 660 8.36 2.10 -10.06
N ASP A 661 8.82 1.03 -10.70
CA ASP A 661 8.23 0.50 -11.92
C ASP A 661 7.73 -0.92 -11.68
N TYR A 662 6.58 -1.24 -12.24
CA TYR A 662 5.88 -2.50 -11.98
C TYR A 662 5.49 -3.19 -13.28
N ASP A 663 5.50 -4.51 -13.26
CA ASP A 663 5.02 -5.33 -14.37
C ASP A 663 3.47 -5.39 -14.44
N GLU A 664 2.97 -6.15 -15.41
CA GLU A 664 1.53 -6.38 -15.61
C GLU A 664 0.82 -7.12 -14.46
N TYR A 665 1.56 -7.69 -13.50
CA TYR A 665 1.04 -8.39 -12.33
C TYR A 665 1.18 -7.60 -11.03
N GLY A 666 1.81 -6.42 -11.08
CA GLY A 666 2.02 -5.56 -9.90
C GLY A 666 3.32 -5.86 -9.15
N GLN A 667 4.26 -6.58 -9.77
CA GLN A 667 5.56 -6.90 -9.18
C GLN A 667 6.57 -5.80 -9.52
N LEU A 668 7.34 -5.34 -8.52
CA LEU A 668 8.32 -4.25 -8.68
C LEU A 668 9.48 -4.71 -9.57
N VAL A 669 9.62 -4.18 -10.78
CA VAL A 669 10.71 -4.53 -11.73
C VAL A 669 11.89 -3.57 -11.70
N GLN A 670 11.69 -2.33 -11.26
CA GLN A 670 12.77 -1.37 -11.11
C GLN A 670 12.51 -0.38 -9.97
N ALA A 671 13.55 -0.09 -9.20
CA ALA A 671 13.53 0.97 -8.20
C ALA A 671 14.69 1.95 -8.47
N THR A 672 14.36 3.18 -8.85
CA THR A 672 15.32 4.24 -9.14
C THR A 672 15.45 5.16 -7.93
N LEU A 673 16.65 5.22 -7.38
CA LEU A 673 17.03 6.06 -6.25
C LEU A 673 17.35 7.49 -6.70
N PRO A 674 17.41 8.45 -5.74
CA PRO A 674 18.00 9.76 -6.00
C PRO A 674 19.40 9.63 -6.64
N ALA A 675 19.72 10.55 -7.54
CA ALA A 675 20.93 10.53 -8.38
C ALA A 675 21.01 9.41 -9.45
N GLY A 676 19.88 8.77 -9.79
CA GLY A 676 19.75 7.92 -10.99
C GLY A 676 20.31 6.50 -10.87
N LYS A 677 20.71 6.08 -9.66
CA LYS A 677 21.08 4.69 -9.37
C LYS A 677 19.83 3.82 -9.35
N SER A 678 19.83 2.66 -10.02
CA SER A 678 18.66 1.80 -10.09
C SER A 678 18.94 0.37 -9.63
N TRP A 679 17.95 -0.23 -8.98
CA TRP A 679 17.86 -1.67 -8.78
C TRP A 679 16.91 -2.25 -9.82
N GLY A 680 17.26 -3.38 -10.41
CA GLY A 680 16.40 -4.15 -11.30
C GLY A 680 16.00 -5.48 -10.67
N PHE A 681 14.74 -5.88 -10.87
CA PHE A 681 14.17 -7.12 -10.34
C PHE A 681 13.54 -7.88 -11.51
N HIS A 682 13.86 -9.16 -11.61
CA HIS A 682 13.33 -10.03 -12.65
C HIS A 682 12.53 -11.17 -12.03
N TYR A 683 11.37 -11.43 -12.61
CA TYR A 683 10.46 -12.48 -12.17
C TYR A 683 10.27 -13.50 -13.28
N SER A 684 10.16 -14.76 -12.87
CA SER A 684 9.76 -15.88 -13.73
C SER A 684 8.29 -15.76 -14.14
N GLU A 685 7.85 -16.62 -15.09
CA GLU A 685 6.45 -16.69 -15.50
C GLU A 685 5.50 -17.13 -14.37
N GLN A 686 6.02 -17.81 -13.34
CA GLN A 686 5.31 -18.18 -12.12
C GLN A 686 5.35 -17.08 -11.05
N GLY A 687 5.95 -15.92 -11.34
CA GLY A 687 6.01 -14.77 -10.43
C GLY A 687 7.08 -14.87 -9.34
N ALA A 688 7.95 -15.87 -9.33
CA ALA A 688 9.11 -15.93 -8.43
C ALA A 688 10.25 -15.02 -8.89
N LEU A 689 10.89 -14.29 -7.97
CA LEU A 689 12.02 -13.40 -8.22
C LEU A 689 13.28 -14.19 -8.64
N ASP A 690 13.62 -14.25 -9.93
CA ASP A 690 14.72 -15.08 -10.43
C ASP A 690 16.07 -14.34 -10.56
N ALA A 691 16.06 -13.00 -10.50
CA ALA A 691 17.29 -12.21 -10.41
C ALA A 691 17.07 -10.81 -9.82
N VAL A 692 18.13 -10.28 -9.20
CA VAL A 692 18.25 -8.89 -8.78
C VAL A 692 19.53 -8.31 -9.36
N THR A 693 19.44 -7.13 -9.96
CA THR A 693 20.58 -6.36 -10.48
C THR A 693 20.74 -5.11 -9.66
N ASP A 694 21.92 -4.90 -9.09
CA ASP A 694 22.21 -3.72 -8.30
C ASP A 694 22.61 -2.50 -9.17
N PRO A 695 22.78 -1.30 -8.58
CA PRO A 695 23.15 -0.11 -9.35
C PRO A 695 24.56 -0.13 -9.96
N GLN A 696 25.37 -1.17 -9.71
CA GLN A 696 26.66 -1.39 -10.35
C GLN A 696 26.57 -2.39 -11.51
N GLY A 697 25.36 -2.91 -11.81
CA GLY A 697 25.15 -3.94 -12.82
C GLY A 697 25.53 -5.35 -12.36
N ARG A 698 25.80 -5.55 -11.06
CA ARG A 698 26.07 -6.88 -10.51
C ARG A 698 24.75 -7.62 -10.35
N ARG A 699 24.70 -8.85 -10.86
CA ARG A 699 23.50 -9.67 -10.90
C ARG A 699 23.59 -10.82 -9.91
N GLU A 700 22.61 -10.90 -9.01
CA GLU A 700 22.36 -12.05 -8.15
C GLU A 700 21.18 -12.84 -8.74
N GLU A 701 21.25 -14.16 -8.73
CA GLU A 701 20.25 -15.02 -9.36
C GLU A 701 19.68 -16.05 -8.39
N TYR A 702 18.39 -16.33 -8.52
CA TYR A 702 17.65 -17.30 -7.71
C TYR A 702 17.05 -18.36 -8.62
N ARG A 703 17.00 -19.61 -8.13
CA ARG A 703 16.41 -20.74 -8.84
C ARG A 703 15.49 -21.47 -7.89
N TYR A 704 14.30 -21.81 -8.37
CA TYR A 704 13.24 -22.41 -7.58
C TYR A 704 12.87 -23.80 -8.10
N ASN A 705 12.25 -24.62 -7.27
CA ASN A 705 11.56 -25.83 -7.71
C ASN A 705 10.15 -25.49 -8.22
N LEU A 706 9.36 -26.52 -8.58
CA LEU A 706 8.00 -26.35 -9.10
C LEU A 706 7.01 -25.76 -8.08
N HIS A 707 7.29 -25.86 -6.78
CA HIS A 707 6.44 -25.36 -5.70
C HIS A 707 6.91 -23.98 -5.18
N GLY A 708 7.84 -23.32 -5.87
CA GLY A 708 8.34 -22.00 -5.48
C GLY A 708 9.40 -22.01 -4.36
N GLU A 709 9.93 -23.17 -3.98
CA GLU A 709 10.97 -23.28 -2.95
C GLU A 709 12.36 -23.00 -3.55
N LEU A 710 13.18 -22.19 -2.86
CA LEU A 710 14.47 -21.71 -3.37
C LEU A 710 15.50 -22.84 -3.41
N LEU A 711 15.90 -23.34 -4.58
CA LEU A 711 16.94 -24.37 -4.73
C LEU A 711 18.36 -23.81 -4.73
N ARG A 712 18.56 -22.62 -5.32
CA ARG A 712 19.89 -22.00 -5.45
C ARG A 712 19.83 -20.49 -5.37
N ARG A 713 20.84 -19.91 -4.72
CA ARG A 713 21.15 -18.47 -4.72
C ARG A 713 22.57 -18.29 -5.25
N VAL A 714 22.72 -17.67 -6.41
CA VAL A 714 23.99 -17.46 -7.11
C VAL A 714 24.38 -15.99 -6.97
N LEU A 715 25.52 -15.73 -6.33
CA LEU A 715 26.06 -14.39 -6.14
C LEU A 715 26.74 -13.87 -7.42
N PRO A 716 26.98 -12.55 -7.54
CA PRO A 716 27.58 -11.96 -8.73
C PRO A 716 28.96 -12.50 -9.12
N ASP A 717 29.71 -13.07 -8.18
CA ASP A 717 31.00 -13.71 -8.41
C ASP A 717 30.90 -15.19 -8.85
N GLY A 718 29.68 -15.71 -9.01
CA GLY A 718 29.37 -17.08 -9.39
C GLY A 718 29.37 -18.08 -8.24
N THR A 719 29.71 -17.66 -7.02
CA THR A 719 29.56 -18.49 -5.82
C THR A 719 28.08 -18.72 -5.52
N GLN A 720 27.72 -19.88 -4.94
CA GLN A 720 26.31 -20.23 -4.77
C GLN A 720 26.01 -20.94 -3.46
N TRP A 721 24.84 -20.65 -2.92
CA TRP A 721 24.18 -21.44 -1.89
C TRP A 721 23.23 -22.42 -2.55
N ARG A 722 23.10 -23.62 -1.98
CA ARG A 722 22.08 -24.60 -2.39
C ARG A 722 21.23 -24.99 -1.19
N TYR A 723 19.95 -25.22 -1.45
CA TYR A 723 18.99 -25.58 -0.43
C TYR A 723 18.27 -26.85 -0.88
N GLU A 724 18.03 -27.75 0.06
CA GLU A 724 17.31 -29.00 -0.16
C GLU A 724 16.16 -29.08 0.84
N TYR A 725 15.02 -29.59 0.36
CA TYR A 725 13.78 -29.64 1.09
C TYR A 725 13.29 -31.09 1.20
N GLU A 726 12.68 -31.42 2.32
CA GLU A 726 12.01 -32.70 2.58
C GLU A 726 10.58 -32.40 3.02
N GLN A 727 9.58 -32.92 2.30
CA GLN A 727 8.16 -32.62 2.54
C GLN A 727 7.89 -31.12 2.70
N HIS A 728 8.42 -30.32 1.76
CA HIS A 728 8.32 -28.86 1.73
C HIS A 728 8.92 -28.10 2.93
N ARG A 729 9.83 -28.74 3.66
CA ARG A 729 10.54 -28.15 4.81
C ARG A 729 12.03 -28.14 4.53
N LEU A 730 12.71 -27.04 4.89
CA LEU A 730 14.14 -26.90 4.64
C LEU A 730 14.90 -27.96 5.43
N HIS A 731 15.56 -28.88 4.73
CA HIS A 731 16.29 -30.00 5.31
C HIS A 731 17.80 -29.74 5.34
N GLN A 732 18.34 -29.08 4.32
CA GLN A 732 19.79 -28.88 4.18
C GLN A 732 20.14 -27.59 3.46
N VAL A 733 21.22 -26.93 3.91
CA VAL A 733 21.84 -25.78 3.26
C VAL A 733 23.31 -26.07 2.98
N LEU A 734 23.71 -25.99 1.71
CA LEU A 734 25.08 -26.10 1.26
C LEU A 734 25.64 -24.71 0.94
N GLN A 735 26.71 -24.34 1.63
CA GLN A 735 27.42 -23.08 1.42
C GLN A 735 28.35 -23.15 0.19
N PRO A 736 28.80 -22.00 -0.35
CA PRO A 736 29.73 -21.99 -1.48
C PRO A 736 31.06 -22.72 -1.26
N ASN A 737 31.51 -22.79 -0.01
CA ASN A 737 32.75 -23.48 0.37
C ASN A 737 32.56 -25.00 0.56
N GLY A 738 31.36 -25.53 0.34
CA GLY A 738 31.04 -26.96 0.48
C GLY A 738 30.60 -27.38 1.89
N TYR A 739 30.63 -26.49 2.88
CA TYR A 739 30.08 -26.79 4.20
C TYR A 739 28.57 -26.92 4.18
N THR A 740 28.05 -27.86 4.96
CA THR A 740 26.65 -28.23 4.97
C THR A 740 26.06 -28.06 6.36
N THR A 741 24.91 -27.40 6.46
CA THR A 741 24.08 -27.36 7.68
C THR A 741 22.80 -28.14 7.41
N ARG A 742 22.37 -28.98 8.37
CA ARG A 742 21.11 -29.73 8.29
C ARG A 742 20.14 -29.31 9.37
N TYR A 743 18.85 -29.37 9.03
CA TYR A 743 17.74 -28.96 9.89
C TYR A 743 16.75 -30.11 10.00
N ASP A 744 16.30 -30.38 11.22
CA ASP A 744 15.19 -31.29 11.52
C ASP A 744 14.02 -30.44 12.04
N GLN A 745 12.86 -30.53 11.40
CA GLN A 745 11.67 -29.75 11.72
C GLN A 745 10.46 -30.65 11.92
N ASP A 746 9.54 -30.25 12.80
CA ASP A 746 8.23 -30.91 12.93
C ASP A 746 7.20 -30.38 11.92
N GLY A 747 6.00 -30.96 11.92
CA GLY A 747 4.92 -30.60 10.97
C GLY A 747 4.35 -29.19 11.18
N LEU A 748 4.67 -28.52 12.29
CA LEU A 748 4.33 -27.12 12.54
C LEU A 748 5.49 -26.18 12.18
N GLY A 749 6.55 -26.70 11.55
CA GLY A 749 7.77 -25.97 11.17
C GLY A 749 8.72 -25.67 12.32
N ARG A 750 8.51 -26.23 13.52
CA ARG A 750 9.38 -26.01 14.68
C ARG A 750 10.65 -26.84 14.56
N LEU A 751 11.79 -26.23 14.86
CA LEU A 751 13.10 -26.83 14.74
C LEU A 751 13.36 -27.84 15.87
N ARG A 752 13.51 -29.12 15.56
CA ARG A 752 13.89 -30.18 16.51
C ARG A 752 15.40 -30.35 16.66
N GLY A 753 16.16 -29.99 15.63
CA GLY A 753 17.61 -30.03 15.71
C GLY A 753 18.32 -29.37 14.53
N VAL A 754 19.57 -28.99 14.78
CA VAL A 754 20.49 -28.46 13.77
C VAL A 754 21.78 -29.25 13.85
N THR A 755 22.28 -29.67 12.70
CA THR A 755 23.66 -30.17 12.57
C THR A 755 24.45 -29.13 11.79
N ASP A 756 25.46 -28.54 12.43
CA ASP A 756 26.29 -27.52 11.81
C ASP A 756 27.30 -28.09 10.80
N ALA A 757 28.09 -27.20 10.20
CA ALA A 757 29.13 -27.53 9.23
C ALA A 757 30.23 -28.46 9.76
N LEU A 758 30.43 -28.53 11.08
CA LEU A 758 31.41 -29.38 11.75
C LEU A 758 30.83 -30.74 12.15
N GLY A 759 29.54 -30.97 11.89
CA GLY A 759 28.82 -32.16 12.33
C GLY A 759 28.35 -32.10 13.78
N GLN A 760 28.45 -30.94 14.42
CA GLN A 760 28.01 -30.74 15.81
C GLN A 760 26.48 -30.56 15.82
N GLN A 761 25.82 -31.25 16.75
CA GLN A 761 24.37 -31.30 16.79
C GLN A 761 23.80 -30.58 18.02
N THR A 762 22.90 -29.64 17.78
CA THR A 762 22.06 -29.03 18.82
C THR A 762 20.63 -29.55 18.67
N ARG A 763 19.98 -29.94 19.76
CA ARG A 763 18.59 -30.45 19.77
C ARG A 763 17.68 -29.54 20.59
N TYR A 764 16.44 -29.44 20.16
CA TYR A 764 15.43 -28.60 20.79
C TYR A 764 14.21 -29.43 21.13
N GLN A 765 13.77 -29.36 22.39
CA GLN A 765 12.47 -29.90 22.80
C GLN A 765 11.47 -28.75 22.89
N HIS A 766 10.24 -29.00 22.47
CA HIS A 766 9.18 -28.01 22.48
C HIS A 766 8.07 -28.39 23.45
N SER A 767 7.39 -27.36 23.97
CA SER A 767 6.16 -27.48 24.74
C SER A 767 5.12 -28.29 23.97
N ALA A 768 4.48 -29.21 24.69
CA ALA A 768 3.34 -29.98 24.22
C ALA A 768 2.01 -29.19 24.33
N PHE A 769 2.02 -28.07 25.05
CA PHE A 769 0.82 -27.28 25.36
C PHE A 769 0.64 -26.05 24.48
N HIS A 770 1.71 -25.57 23.82
CA HIS A 770 1.65 -24.48 22.86
C HIS A 770 2.78 -24.54 21.82
N ALA A 771 2.57 -23.86 20.69
CA ALA A 771 3.56 -23.60 19.64
C ALA A 771 3.57 -22.12 19.27
N SER A 772 3.98 -21.27 20.23
CA SER A 772 3.95 -19.82 20.04
C SER A 772 4.98 -19.34 19.02
N PRO A 773 4.66 -18.37 18.14
CA PRO A 773 5.64 -17.67 17.31
C PRO A 773 6.77 -17.03 18.12
N ALA A 774 6.51 -16.64 19.38
CA ALA A 774 7.53 -16.12 20.29
C ALA A 774 8.49 -17.21 20.82
N GLY A 775 8.23 -18.48 20.48
CA GLY A 775 9.00 -19.63 20.91
C GLY A 775 8.18 -20.56 21.80
N SER A 776 8.53 -21.84 21.73
CA SER A 776 7.96 -22.87 22.60
C SER A 776 9.01 -23.87 23.04
N VAL A 777 10.30 -23.51 22.99
CA VAL A 777 11.42 -24.40 23.32
C VAL A 777 11.51 -24.55 24.83
N THR A 778 11.42 -25.75 25.37
CA THR A 778 11.51 -26.02 26.81
C THR A 778 12.87 -26.57 27.23
N GLU A 779 13.61 -27.19 26.31
CA GLU A 779 14.97 -27.68 26.53
C GLU A 779 15.83 -27.49 25.28
N ILE A 780 17.07 -27.06 25.47
CA ILE A 780 18.12 -27.02 24.43
C ILE A 780 19.24 -27.95 24.89
N GLU A 781 19.58 -28.95 24.08
CA GLU A 781 20.73 -29.82 24.29
C GLU A 781 21.84 -29.42 23.30
N LEU A 782 22.96 -28.94 23.84
CA LEU A 782 24.13 -28.49 23.09
C LEU A 782 24.98 -29.70 22.62
N PRO A 783 25.91 -29.51 21.67
CA PRO A 783 26.72 -30.61 21.12
C PRO A 783 27.60 -31.36 22.13
N ASP A 784 27.92 -30.74 23.27
CA ASP A 784 28.67 -31.34 24.37
C ASP A 784 27.79 -32.07 25.40
N GLY A 785 26.48 -32.12 25.16
CA GLY A 785 25.47 -32.73 26.04
C GLY A 785 24.99 -31.81 27.16
N VAL A 786 25.46 -30.56 27.23
CA VAL A 786 24.98 -29.56 28.18
C VAL A 786 23.54 -29.18 27.83
N LYS A 787 22.69 -29.08 28.87
CA LYS A 787 21.26 -28.79 28.72
C LYS A 787 20.92 -27.42 29.30
N GLN A 788 20.08 -26.70 28.58
CA GLN A 788 19.47 -25.44 29.03
C GLN A 788 17.95 -25.62 29.08
N HIS A 789 17.29 -24.96 30.03
CA HIS A 789 15.84 -25.09 30.23
C HIS A 789 15.16 -23.73 30.18
N ILE A 790 13.95 -23.71 29.63
CA ILE A 790 13.11 -22.52 29.54
C ILE A 790 11.70 -22.87 30.03
N ASP A 791 11.23 -22.12 31.03
CA ASP A 791 9.89 -22.27 31.60
C ASP A 791 8.97 -21.16 31.07
N TYR A 792 7.68 -21.48 30.93
CA TYR A 792 6.66 -20.57 30.42
C TYR A 792 5.46 -20.47 31.37
N ASP A 793 4.76 -19.34 31.36
CA ASP A 793 3.45 -19.19 32.00
C ASP A 793 2.28 -19.57 31.07
N SER A 794 1.04 -19.38 31.53
CA SER A 794 -0.19 -19.63 30.77
C SER A 794 -0.31 -18.76 29.51
N GLU A 795 0.28 -17.58 29.52
CA GLU A 795 0.36 -16.66 28.36
C GLU A 795 1.57 -16.95 27.45
N ARG A 796 2.32 -18.03 27.72
CA ARG A 796 3.46 -18.50 26.91
C ARG A 796 4.63 -17.52 26.92
N ARG A 797 4.76 -16.73 27.99
CA ARG A 797 5.89 -15.84 28.24
C ARG A 797 6.94 -16.58 29.05
N VAL A 798 8.21 -16.27 28.81
CA VAL A 798 9.34 -16.92 29.48
C VAL A 798 9.40 -16.51 30.95
N THR A 799 9.16 -17.43 31.87
CA THR A 799 9.21 -17.17 33.32
C THR A 799 10.55 -17.52 33.95
N ALA A 800 11.31 -18.44 33.33
CA ALA A 800 12.66 -18.75 33.76
C ALA A 800 13.53 -19.25 32.60
N VAL A 801 14.81 -18.92 32.66
CA VAL A 801 15.86 -19.49 31.81
C VAL A 801 16.95 -20.03 32.71
N THR A 802 17.24 -21.32 32.59
CA THR A 802 18.34 -21.99 33.30
C THR A 802 19.43 -22.34 32.30
N ASP A 803 20.62 -21.79 32.53
CA ASP A 803 21.78 -22.05 31.69
C ASP A 803 22.39 -23.45 31.92
N GLY A 804 23.44 -23.77 31.18
CA GLY A 804 24.13 -25.06 31.25
C GLY A 804 24.87 -25.32 32.56
N GLU A 805 25.10 -24.29 33.38
CA GLU A 805 25.72 -24.40 34.70
C GLU A 805 24.66 -24.56 35.82
N GLY A 806 23.37 -24.50 35.47
CA GLY A 806 22.26 -24.54 36.42
C GLY A 806 21.90 -23.19 37.02
N ASN A 807 22.46 -22.09 36.51
CA ASN A 807 22.12 -20.75 36.96
C ASN A 807 20.78 -20.32 36.34
N THR A 808 19.81 -19.96 37.17
CA THR A 808 18.47 -19.59 36.72
C THR A 808 18.22 -18.09 36.82
N THR A 809 17.85 -17.45 35.71
CA THR A 809 17.23 -16.12 35.71
C THR A 809 15.72 -16.26 35.64
N ARG A 810 14.99 -15.52 36.48
CA ARG A 810 13.51 -15.58 36.55
C ARG A 810 12.88 -14.24 36.17
N TYR A 811 11.71 -14.30 35.57
CA TYR A 811 10.94 -13.15 35.10
C TYR A 811 9.53 -13.20 35.69
N ALA A 812 8.99 -12.04 36.04
CA ALA A 812 7.60 -11.91 36.43
C ALA A 812 6.95 -10.77 35.65
N TYR A 813 5.73 -11.02 35.20
CA TYR A 813 4.95 -10.11 34.36
C TYR A 813 3.72 -9.60 35.11
N GLY A 814 3.16 -8.50 34.63
CA GLY A 814 1.86 -7.98 35.07
C GLY A 814 0.92 -7.81 33.89
N ALA A 815 -0.09 -6.95 34.05
CA ALA A 815 -1.04 -6.63 32.98
C ALA A 815 -0.30 -6.11 31.72
N PHE A 816 -0.85 -6.43 30.54
CA PHE A 816 -0.28 -6.14 29.21
C PHE A 816 1.11 -6.74 28.98
N ASP A 817 1.38 -7.91 29.57
CA ASP A 817 2.65 -8.62 29.47
C ASP A 817 3.89 -7.81 29.89
N LEU A 818 3.68 -6.79 30.72
CA LEU A 818 4.74 -5.90 31.15
C LEU A 818 5.66 -6.63 32.15
N LEU A 819 6.94 -6.74 31.82
CA LEU A 819 7.95 -7.30 32.73
C LEU A 819 8.04 -6.44 33.98
N THR A 820 7.61 -6.93 35.15
CA THR A 820 7.64 -6.16 36.40
C THR A 820 8.86 -6.46 37.26
N ARG A 821 9.46 -7.66 37.09
CA ARG A 821 10.61 -8.09 37.89
C ARG A 821 11.50 -9.07 37.12
N MET A 822 12.81 -8.91 37.26
CA MET A 822 13.83 -9.89 36.85
C MET A 822 14.68 -10.26 38.07
N THR A 823 14.80 -11.56 38.34
CA THR A 823 15.67 -12.10 39.40
C THR A 823 16.84 -12.83 38.74
N ARG A 824 18.07 -12.39 39.00
CA ARG A 824 19.30 -13.02 38.52
C ARG A 824 19.65 -14.28 39.33
N PRO A 825 20.58 -15.12 38.85
CA PRO A 825 20.98 -16.35 39.56
C PRO A 825 21.55 -16.11 40.96
N ASP A 826 22.19 -14.97 41.19
CA ASP A 826 22.72 -14.56 42.50
C ASP A 826 21.63 -14.08 43.49
N GLY A 827 20.36 -14.10 43.09
CA GLY A 827 19.22 -13.64 43.86
C GLY A 827 18.96 -12.14 43.78
N THR A 828 19.81 -11.36 43.08
CA THR A 828 19.58 -9.92 42.90
C THR A 828 18.37 -9.67 42.01
N THR A 829 17.56 -8.68 42.37
CA THR A 829 16.31 -8.36 41.69
C THR A 829 16.32 -6.97 41.07
N LEU A 830 15.90 -6.87 39.81
CA LEU A 830 15.49 -5.63 39.18
C LEU A 830 13.97 -5.51 39.18
N HIS A 831 13.46 -4.32 39.42
CA HIS A 831 12.04 -4.00 39.26
C HIS A 831 11.84 -2.97 38.17
N PHE A 832 10.79 -3.15 37.38
CA PHE A 832 10.45 -2.25 36.29
C PHE A 832 9.09 -1.61 36.57
N GLY A 833 9.01 -0.31 36.36
CA GLY A 833 7.79 0.49 36.46
C GLY A 833 7.44 1.09 35.11
N TYR A 834 6.14 1.24 34.89
CA TYR A 834 5.57 1.78 33.66
C TYR A 834 4.65 2.95 33.97
N ASP A 835 4.50 3.86 33.01
CA ASP A 835 3.49 4.91 33.06
C ASP A 835 2.12 4.38 32.62
N ARG A 836 1.08 5.23 32.66
CA ARG A 836 -0.30 4.81 32.38
C ARG A 836 -0.55 4.51 30.89
N LEU A 837 0.43 4.76 30.02
CA LEU A 837 0.44 4.37 28.61
C LEU A 837 1.41 3.21 28.36
N ILE A 838 1.69 2.41 29.41
CA ILE A 838 2.51 1.20 29.38
C ILE A 838 3.97 1.40 28.90
N ARG A 839 4.49 2.63 28.98
CA ARG A 839 5.88 2.93 28.61
C ARG A 839 6.78 2.80 29.84
N LEU A 840 7.95 2.18 29.67
CA LEU A 840 8.93 2.05 30.76
C LEU A 840 9.27 3.44 31.31
N ASN A 841 9.03 3.65 32.61
CA ASN A 841 9.25 4.93 33.29
C ASN A 841 10.27 4.83 34.43
N ARG A 842 10.54 3.62 34.94
CA ARG A 842 11.42 3.41 36.08
C ARG A 842 12.08 2.04 36.04
N VAL A 843 13.36 1.98 36.38
CA VAL A 843 14.07 0.73 36.70
C VAL A 843 14.66 0.89 38.09
N THR A 844 14.34 -0.01 39.01
CA THR A 844 14.92 -0.05 40.36
C THR A 844 15.92 -1.20 40.45
N MET A 845 17.17 -0.88 40.77
CA MET A 845 18.26 -1.83 40.95
C MET A 845 18.13 -2.58 42.28
N ALA A 846 18.85 -3.68 42.44
CA ALA A 846 18.86 -4.46 43.68
C ALA A 846 19.38 -3.67 44.91
N THR A 847 20.19 -2.64 44.66
CA THR A 847 20.72 -1.69 45.65
C THR A 847 19.69 -0.65 46.11
N GLY A 848 18.55 -0.54 45.43
CA GLY A 848 17.52 0.47 45.66
C GLY A 848 17.66 1.74 44.81
N GLU A 849 18.76 1.88 44.06
CA GLU A 849 18.97 2.98 43.09
C GLU A 849 17.92 2.92 41.98
N THR A 850 17.46 4.07 41.48
CA THR A 850 16.39 4.13 40.48
C THR A 850 16.77 4.97 39.29
N TYR A 851 16.71 4.38 38.11
CA TYR A 851 16.75 5.09 36.84
C TYR A 851 15.32 5.47 36.41
N ARG A 852 15.09 6.72 35.99
CA ARG A 852 13.75 7.24 35.67
C ARG A 852 13.71 8.03 34.37
N TYR A 853 12.59 7.91 33.67
CA TYR A 853 12.27 8.69 32.48
C TYR A 853 11.09 9.63 32.77
N GLU A 854 11.24 10.90 32.44
CA GLU A 854 10.15 11.87 32.42
C GLU A 854 9.83 12.23 30.98
N ARG A 855 8.54 12.25 30.66
CA ARG A 855 8.04 12.52 29.31
C ARG A 855 7.13 13.74 29.30
N ASP A 856 7.13 14.45 28.19
CA ASP A 856 6.08 15.44 27.91
C ASP A 856 4.75 14.76 27.53
N LEU A 857 3.70 15.56 27.34
CA LEU A 857 2.37 15.06 26.97
C LEU A 857 2.32 14.41 25.58
N ALA A 858 3.30 14.64 24.70
CA ALA A 858 3.43 13.93 23.43
C ALA A 858 4.30 12.67 23.54
N GLY A 859 4.74 12.31 24.75
CA GLY A 859 5.51 11.10 25.03
C GLY A 859 7.01 11.20 24.76
N GLN A 860 7.56 12.38 24.45
CA GLN A 860 9.01 12.53 24.26
C GLN A 860 9.72 12.56 25.60
N ILE A 861 10.87 11.87 25.72
CA ILE A 861 11.70 11.94 26.93
C ILE A 861 12.29 13.35 27.03
N ILE A 862 11.99 14.04 28.13
CA ILE A 862 12.50 15.39 28.42
C ILE A 862 13.51 15.40 29.55
N ARG A 863 13.55 14.34 30.37
CA ARG A 863 14.54 14.17 31.43
C ARG A 863 14.80 12.69 31.72
N GLU A 864 16.06 12.38 31.98
CA GLU A 864 16.53 11.12 32.52
C GLU A 864 17.20 11.41 33.88
N THR A 865 17.04 10.52 34.85
CA THR A 865 17.65 10.65 36.18
C THR A 865 18.14 9.29 36.65
N ASP A 866 19.39 9.23 37.09
CA ASP A 866 20.06 8.03 37.64
C ASP A 866 20.28 8.11 39.16
#